data_AF-A0AA89AWW9-F1
#
_entry.id   AF-A0AA89AWW9-F1
#
_cell.length_a   1.000
_cell.length_b   1.000
_cell.length_c   1.000
_cell.angle_alpha   90.00
_cell.angle_beta   90.00
_cell.angle_gamma   90.00
#
_symmetry.space_group_name_H-M   'P 1'
#
loop_
_entity.id
_entity.type
_entity.pdbx_description
1 polymer ?
#
loop_
_entity_poly.entity_id
_entity_poly.type
_entity_poly.pdbx_seq_one_letter_code
_entity_poly.pdbx_strand_id
1 'polypeptide(L)'
;MQAVLYDCYGGGPAGLKSSTPIYSHLFCYFYLLLSICCTSHAFLQHVEVPVPIPSKGEVLVKLEAASINPVDWKIQKGMLRPFLPRKFPFIPVSDVAGEVSEVGPGVENFKAGDKVVAMLNSLSGGGLAEYAVAKQSLTVPRPPEVSAAEGAALCIAGLTAHQALTQSAGLKLDGTDPRKNILITAASGGVGHYAVQLAKLGNAHVTATCGGRNVDLVKSLGADEVLDYKTPEGAALKSPSGQKYDTVIHCASSTPWSTFEPNLSANGKVIDITPGPGTLATYALKKLTFSKKQMVPLLLVPKGENLDFLVKLTKEGKLKTVIDSKYPLSEAEDAKFCAPVSEYGGEAYARCSVQSLWRWFCCSGEAWFLYVVFGESFMICVHSSGKKLFVSSGKTEISHVEVPVPTPSKDELLLKLEAASINPLDWRLQKGKARPILPRKFPFIPGTDVAGEVLEVGTGVGNFKAGDKVVAMLSVMGGGGLAEYAVVKQSLTILRPAEVSAAEGAALGIAGLTAHQALTQAARVKLDGSGPLKNILITAASGGVGHYAVQLAKLGNTHVTATCGARNVDLVKSLGADEVLDYKTPDGAALKSPSGQKYDAVIHCATYIPWSTFEPNLSAKGKVIDLTPLPSTFCNYAMQKLTFSKKQIEPLLMVPKGENLDFLVKLVKEGKLKTVIDSKHPLSKAEDAWAKSMDGHATGKIIVEP
;
A
#
# COMPACT_ATOMS: atom_id res chain seq x y z
N MET A 1 -12.59 33.17 25.56
CA MET A 1 -11.13 33.30 25.82
C MET A 1 -10.65 34.60 25.19
N GLN A 2 -9.90 35.44 25.90
CA GLN A 2 -9.06 36.50 25.31
C GLN A 2 -7.61 36.04 25.37
N ALA A 3 -6.91 36.06 24.23
CA ALA A 3 -5.50 36.43 24.06
C ALA A 3 -5.14 36.44 22.56
N VAL A 4 -4.16 37.27 22.22
CA VAL A 4 -3.96 38.01 20.97
C VAL A 4 -2.88 37.39 20.08
N LEU A 5 -3.05 37.56 18.76
CA LEU A 5 -2.12 37.22 17.68
C LEU A 5 -0.95 38.21 17.55
N TYR A 6 0.18 37.73 17.02
CA TYR A 6 1.10 38.54 16.21
C TYR A 6 1.03 38.13 14.74
N ASP A 7 1.02 39.16 13.90
CA ASP A 7 0.83 39.16 12.45
C ASP A 7 2.18 39.22 11.70
N CYS A 8 2.18 38.77 10.44
CA CYS A 8 3.22 39.11 9.46
C CYS A 8 2.65 39.06 8.02
N TYR A 9 2.50 40.28 7.46
CA TYR A 9 2.29 40.67 6.05
C TYR A 9 0.93 40.32 5.40
N GLY A 10 0.14 41.21 4.80
CA GLY A 10 0.26 42.64 4.46
C GLY A 10 -0.51 42.93 3.15
N GLY A 11 -1.60 43.71 3.22
CA GLY A 11 -2.13 44.53 2.10
C GLY A 11 -3.58 44.30 1.60
N GLY A 12 -4.47 45.29 1.87
CA GLY A 12 -5.66 45.61 1.04
C GLY A 12 -7.02 45.63 1.76
N PRO A 13 -7.81 46.75 1.74
CA PRO A 13 -8.92 46.96 2.66
C PRO A 13 -10.29 46.51 2.12
N ALA A 14 -11.08 45.80 2.93
CA ALA A 14 -12.55 45.73 2.79
C ALA A 14 -13.17 45.41 4.16
N GLY A 15 -14.27 46.10 4.48
CA GLY A 15 -14.83 46.28 5.83
C GLY A 15 -15.02 45.02 6.67
N LEU A 16 -14.49 45.08 7.90
CA LEU A 16 -14.71 44.12 8.97
C LEU A 16 -16.12 44.29 9.58
N LYS A 17 -16.97 43.27 9.42
CA LYS A 17 -17.82 42.84 10.54
C LYS A 17 -16.95 41.92 11.40
N SER A 18 -16.67 42.34 12.63
CA SER A 18 -15.93 41.54 13.61
C SER A 18 -16.81 40.40 14.12
N SER A 19 -16.68 39.22 13.53
CA SER A 19 -17.04 37.97 14.20
C SER A 19 -15.76 37.26 14.55
N THR A 20 -15.47 37.12 15.85
CA THR A 20 -14.46 36.19 16.36
C THR A 20 -14.68 34.81 15.71
N PRO A 21 -13.67 34.20 15.05
CA PRO A 21 -13.85 32.89 14.45
C PRO A 21 -14.15 31.86 15.54
N ILE A 22 -15.22 31.09 15.33
CA ILE A 22 -15.53 29.89 16.12
C ILE A 22 -14.65 28.77 15.57
N TYR A 23 -13.95 28.06 16.46
CA TYR A 23 -13.10 26.93 16.12
C TYR A 23 -13.83 25.63 16.42
N SER A 24 -13.59 24.61 15.59
CA SER A 24 -14.09 23.25 15.78
C SER A 24 -12.95 22.26 15.98
N HIS A 25 -13.18 21.27 16.85
CA HIS A 25 -12.33 20.11 17.08
C HIS A 25 -12.54 19.04 15.98
N LEU A 26 -11.46 18.47 15.47
CA LEU A 26 -11.52 17.58 14.30
C LEU A 26 -10.23 16.80 14.05
N PHE A 27 -10.31 15.79 13.19
CA PHE A 27 -9.16 15.00 12.75
C PHE A 27 -8.79 15.33 11.31
N CYS A 28 -7.56 15.80 11.10
CA CYS A 28 -7.01 16.10 9.79
C CYS A 28 -5.88 15.12 9.42
N TYR A 29 -5.74 14.84 8.13
CA TYR A 29 -4.50 14.31 7.59
C TYR A 29 -3.43 15.40 7.50
N PHE A 30 -2.26 15.17 8.11
CA PHE A 30 -1.10 16.07 7.99
C PHE A 30 0.02 15.55 7.08
N TYR A 31 0.41 16.45 6.16
CA TYR A 31 1.76 16.76 5.69
C TYR A 31 2.72 17.29 6.73
N LEU A 32 3.68 16.51 7.25
CA LEU A 32 4.97 17.13 7.59
C LEU A 32 5.65 17.58 6.28
N LEU A 33 5.50 18.85 5.93
CA LEU A 33 6.23 19.50 4.85
C LEU A 33 7.66 19.79 5.33
N LEU A 34 8.50 18.77 5.36
CA LEU A 34 9.92 18.97 5.09
C LEU A 34 10.04 19.04 3.57
N SER A 35 10.25 20.25 3.05
CA SER A 35 10.57 20.47 1.64
C SER A 35 11.64 19.46 1.21
N ILE A 36 11.36 18.76 0.11
CA ILE A 36 12.23 17.79 -0.57
C ILE A 36 12.20 16.36 0.02
N CYS A 37 11.04 15.69 0.05
CA CYS A 37 11.01 14.23 -0.13
C CYS A 37 9.61 13.70 -0.52
N CYS A 38 9.50 13.11 -1.71
CA CYS A 38 8.28 12.46 -2.20
C CYS A 38 8.01 11.14 -1.46
N THR A 39 7.55 11.15 -0.21
CA THR A 39 6.71 10.06 0.35
C THR A 39 5.83 10.58 1.47
N SER A 40 4.53 10.54 1.26
CA SER A 40 3.55 11.16 2.13
C SER A 40 2.62 10.08 2.72
N HIS A 41 2.98 9.56 3.90
CA HIS A 41 2.10 8.95 4.93
C HIS A 41 1.14 9.98 5.55
N ALA A 42 -0.17 9.94 5.30
CA ALA A 42 -1.13 10.77 6.03
C ALA A 42 -1.59 10.03 7.30
N PHE A 43 -1.24 10.54 8.48
CA PHE A 43 -1.82 10.10 9.75
C PHE A 43 -2.97 11.02 10.13
N LEU A 44 -3.98 10.48 10.84
CA LEU A 44 -4.97 11.34 11.47
C LEU A 44 -4.31 12.04 12.64
N GLN A 45 -4.54 13.33 12.75
CA GLN A 45 -4.13 14.14 13.89
C GLN A 45 -5.32 14.98 14.31
N HIS A 46 -5.60 14.97 15.62
CA HIS A 46 -6.54 15.91 16.20
C HIS A 46 -5.97 17.34 16.13
N VAL A 47 -6.70 18.24 15.50
CA VAL A 47 -6.36 19.66 15.37
C VAL A 47 -7.59 20.55 15.49
N GLU A 48 -7.39 21.81 15.79
CA GLU A 48 -8.42 22.83 15.70
C GLU A 48 -8.35 23.52 14.35
N VAL A 49 -9.48 23.63 13.65
CA VAL A 49 -9.58 24.50 12.46
C VAL A 49 -10.82 25.39 12.53
N PRO A 50 -10.85 26.51 11.78
CA PRO A 50 -12.03 27.36 11.71
C PRO A 50 -13.24 26.58 11.20
N VAL A 51 -14.42 26.84 11.78
CA VAL A 51 -15.68 26.32 11.26
C VAL A 51 -15.85 26.79 9.80
N PRO A 52 -16.10 25.88 8.85
CA PRO A 52 -16.24 26.25 7.44
C PRO A 52 -17.51 27.07 7.20
N ILE A 53 -17.43 28.05 6.30
CA ILE A 53 -18.56 28.90 5.92
C ILE A 53 -19.24 28.31 4.67
N PRO A 54 -20.57 28.05 4.68
CA PRO A 54 -21.26 27.47 3.54
C PRO A 54 -21.32 28.46 2.36
N SER A 55 -20.91 28.00 1.17
CA SER A 55 -21.00 28.80 -0.07
C SER A 55 -22.40 28.71 -0.70
N LYS A 56 -22.59 29.34 -1.87
CA LYS A 56 -23.84 29.29 -2.61
C LYS A 56 -24.30 27.85 -2.85
N GLY A 57 -25.52 27.51 -2.43
CA GLY A 57 -26.12 26.17 -2.57
C GLY A 57 -25.56 25.12 -1.61
N GLU A 58 -24.85 25.52 -0.57
CA GLU A 58 -24.31 24.64 0.46
C GLU A 58 -24.94 24.93 1.83
N VAL A 59 -24.97 23.90 2.68
CA VAL A 59 -25.44 23.99 4.06
C VAL A 59 -24.30 23.61 4.99
N LEU A 60 -24.19 24.30 6.13
CA LEU A 60 -23.31 23.93 7.21
C LEU A 60 -24.06 23.00 8.15
N VAL A 61 -23.53 21.80 8.38
CA VAL A 61 -24.14 20.78 9.22
C VAL A 61 -23.31 20.60 10.48
N LYS A 62 -23.92 20.74 11.66
CA LYS A 62 -23.37 20.25 12.94
C LYS A 62 -23.54 18.74 12.97
N LEU A 63 -22.43 18.00 12.93
CA LEU A 63 -22.44 16.56 12.71
C LEU A 63 -22.83 15.80 13.97
N GLU A 64 -23.79 14.88 13.89
CA GLU A 64 -24.17 13.94 14.95
C GLU A 64 -23.56 12.55 14.75
N ALA A 65 -23.33 12.17 13.49
CA ALA A 65 -22.79 10.88 13.11
C ALA A 65 -22.01 10.97 11.81
N ALA A 66 -20.97 10.15 11.69
CA ALA A 66 -20.25 9.91 10.45
C ALA A 66 -19.94 8.42 10.26
N SER A 67 -19.91 7.96 9.01
CA SER A 67 -19.66 6.55 8.66
C SER A 67 -18.34 6.37 7.93
N ILE A 68 -17.49 5.46 8.41
CA ILE A 68 -16.20 5.15 7.77
C ILE A 68 -16.38 4.07 6.69
N ASN A 69 -15.76 4.32 5.54
CA ASN A 69 -15.78 3.44 4.39
C ASN A 69 -14.38 3.00 3.97
N PRO A 70 -14.25 1.92 3.17
CA PRO A 70 -12.94 1.49 2.68
C PRO A 70 -12.17 2.54 1.87
N VAL A 71 -12.88 3.50 1.25
CA VAL A 71 -12.24 4.61 0.54
C VAL A 71 -11.46 5.52 1.49
N ASP A 72 -11.91 5.72 2.73
CA ASP A 72 -11.31 6.65 3.69
C ASP A 72 -9.90 6.19 4.10
N TRP A 73 -9.74 4.91 4.42
CA TRP A 73 -8.41 4.36 4.70
C TRP A 73 -7.54 4.23 3.44
N LYS A 74 -8.12 4.05 2.26
CA LYS A 74 -7.37 4.07 0.99
C LYS A 74 -6.83 5.47 0.70
N ILE A 75 -7.61 6.52 0.96
CA ILE A 75 -7.17 7.92 0.91
C ILE A 75 -6.06 8.15 1.94
N GLN A 76 -6.26 7.71 3.19
CA GLN A 76 -5.26 7.79 4.27
C GLN A 76 -3.93 7.16 3.87
N LYS A 77 -3.97 5.94 3.32
CA LYS A 77 -2.77 5.20 2.88
C LYS A 77 -2.16 5.75 1.58
N GLY A 78 -2.71 6.82 1.02
CA GLY A 78 -2.23 7.42 -0.21
C GLY A 78 -2.43 6.55 -1.45
N MET A 79 -3.24 5.50 -1.38
CA MET A 79 -3.48 4.57 -2.49
C MET A 79 -4.18 5.24 -3.68
N LEU A 80 -4.85 6.37 -3.43
CA LEU A 80 -5.52 7.19 -4.44
C LEU A 80 -4.68 8.39 -4.88
N ARG A 81 -3.40 8.49 -4.48
CA ARG A 81 -2.47 9.45 -5.08
C ARG A 81 -2.18 9.05 -6.52
N PRO A 82 -2.24 9.97 -7.50
CA PRO A 82 -2.25 11.44 -7.39
C PRO A 82 -3.64 12.12 -7.36
N PHE A 83 -4.73 11.37 -7.43
CA PHE A 83 -6.08 11.92 -7.64
C PHE A 83 -6.70 12.54 -6.38
N LEU A 84 -6.48 11.93 -5.22
CA LEU A 84 -7.07 12.34 -3.94
C LEU A 84 -6.09 12.19 -2.75
N PRO A 85 -6.18 13.05 -1.72
CA PRO A 85 -6.83 14.36 -1.77
C PRO A 85 -5.89 15.38 -2.46
N ARG A 86 -6.48 16.42 -3.05
CA ARG A 86 -5.75 17.42 -3.85
C ARG A 86 -4.97 18.43 -3.00
N LYS A 87 -5.43 18.69 -1.78
CA LYS A 87 -4.85 19.65 -0.84
C LYS A 87 -4.79 19.02 0.54
N PHE A 88 -3.81 19.47 1.33
CA PHE A 88 -3.63 19.12 2.73
C PHE A 88 -3.55 20.42 3.55
N PRO A 89 -3.98 20.41 4.83
CA PRO A 89 -4.60 19.30 5.55
C PRO A 89 -5.95 18.87 4.95
N PHE A 90 -6.33 17.60 5.10
CA PHE A 90 -7.59 17.04 4.57
C PHE A 90 -8.35 16.33 5.67
N ILE A 91 -9.62 16.68 5.86
CA ILE A 91 -10.51 16.01 6.81
C ILE A 91 -11.21 14.87 6.06
N PRO A 92 -11.01 13.59 6.40
CA PRO A 92 -11.62 12.48 5.68
C PRO A 92 -13.09 12.27 6.04
N VAL A 93 -13.67 11.22 5.45
CA VAL A 93 -15.08 10.82 5.56
C VAL A 93 -16.01 11.75 4.81
N SER A 94 -16.89 11.16 4.01
CA SER A 94 -17.94 11.87 3.27
C SER A 94 -19.34 11.61 3.79
N ASP A 95 -19.51 10.63 4.66
CA ASP A 95 -20.82 10.10 5.02
C ASP A 95 -21.22 10.68 6.35
N VAL A 96 -22.20 11.59 6.36
CA VAL A 96 -22.55 12.35 7.56
C VAL A 96 -24.06 12.46 7.78
N ALA A 97 -24.45 12.61 9.03
CA ALA A 97 -25.79 13.01 9.42
C ALA A 97 -25.71 13.96 10.61
N GLY A 98 -26.65 14.91 10.69
CA GLY A 98 -26.61 15.93 11.72
C GLY A 98 -27.74 16.94 11.60
N GLU A 99 -27.48 18.15 12.06
CA GLU A 99 -28.42 19.26 12.05
C GLU A 99 -27.84 20.43 11.24
N VAL A 100 -28.65 21.05 10.38
CA VAL A 100 -28.25 22.26 9.67
C VAL A 100 -28.06 23.40 10.69
N SER A 101 -26.84 23.92 10.77
CA SER A 101 -26.51 25.08 11.61
C SER A 101 -26.73 26.38 10.85
N GLU A 102 -26.29 26.43 9.58
CA GLU A 102 -26.38 27.62 8.72
C GLU A 102 -26.62 27.21 7.26
N VAL A 103 -27.15 28.13 6.46
CA VAL A 103 -27.38 27.93 5.03
C VAL A 103 -26.68 29.01 4.22
N GLY A 104 -26.02 28.60 3.14
CA GLY A 104 -25.40 29.52 2.20
C GLY A 104 -26.43 30.16 1.25
N PRO A 105 -26.04 31.19 0.48
CA PRO A 105 -26.92 31.85 -0.48
C PRO A 105 -27.56 30.87 -1.48
N GLY A 106 -28.84 31.04 -1.80
CA GLY A 106 -29.53 30.21 -2.80
C GLY A 106 -29.82 28.77 -2.37
N VAL A 107 -29.72 28.47 -1.08
CA VAL A 107 -30.34 27.27 -0.49
C VAL A 107 -31.81 27.56 -0.27
N GLU A 108 -32.67 26.71 -0.82
CA GLU A 108 -34.13 26.90 -0.77
C GLU A 108 -34.83 25.79 0.05
N ASN A 109 -34.22 24.60 0.10
CA ASN A 109 -34.86 23.40 0.64
C ASN A 109 -34.53 23.12 2.12
N PHE A 110 -33.65 23.92 2.74
CA PHE A 110 -33.18 23.69 4.10
C PHE A 110 -33.07 25.00 4.88
N LYS A 111 -33.24 24.92 6.20
CA LYS A 111 -33.02 26.01 7.16
C LYS A 111 -32.30 25.49 8.41
N ALA A 112 -31.77 26.41 9.21
CA ALA A 112 -31.17 26.06 10.50
C ALA A 112 -32.16 25.27 11.39
N GLY A 113 -31.66 24.24 12.06
CA GLY A 113 -32.44 23.31 12.88
C GLY A 113 -32.95 22.05 12.14
N ASP A 114 -32.89 22.01 10.81
CA ASP A 114 -33.33 20.82 10.07
C ASP A 114 -32.38 19.63 10.30
N LYS A 115 -32.91 18.47 10.66
CA LYS A 115 -32.14 17.22 10.73
C LYS A 115 -31.94 16.66 9.33
N VAL A 116 -30.70 16.30 8.98
CA VAL A 116 -30.32 15.89 7.63
C VAL A 116 -29.37 14.71 7.59
N VAL A 117 -29.39 14.00 6.45
CA VAL A 117 -28.33 13.07 6.01
C VAL A 117 -27.67 13.68 4.78
N ALA A 118 -26.35 13.67 4.71
CA ALA A 118 -25.63 14.22 3.58
C ALA A 118 -24.41 13.39 3.18
N MET A 119 -24.16 13.32 1.87
CA MET A 119 -22.90 12.83 1.34
C MET A 119 -22.04 14.01 0.87
N LEU A 120 -20.93 14.24 1.58
CA LEU A 120 -19.96 15.28 1.28
C LEU A 120 -19.20 14.95 -0.01
N ASN A 121 -18.56 15.97 -0.59
CA ASN A 121 -17.70 15.78 -1.75
C ASN A 121 -16.42 15.04 -1.34
N SER A 122 -16.15 13.86 -1.89
CA SER A 122 -14.93 13.08 -1.58
C SER A 122 -13.62 13.81 -1.95
N LEU A 123 -13.66 14.86 -2.78
CA LEU A 123 -12.50 15.74 -3.05
C LEU A 123 -12.17 16.68 -1.87
N SER A 124 -13.17 16.99 -1.05
CA SER A 124 -13.14 17.99 0.02
C SER A 124 -13.20 17.35 1.40
N GLY A 125 -13.87 16.18 1.52
CA GLY A 125 -14.08 15.46 2.77
C GLY A 125 -14.85 16.30 3.79
N GLY A 126 -14.60 16.07 5.08
CA GLY A 126 -15.15 16.88 6.18
C GLY A 126 -15.86 16.10 7.28
N GLY A 127 -16.05 14.79 7.14
CA GLY A 127 -16.90 13.99 8.04
C GLY A 127 -16.29 13.67 9.41
N LEU A 128 -14.97 13.77 9.58
CA LEU A 128 -14.32 13.67 10.90
C LEU A 128 -14.13 15.04 11.57
N ALA A 129 -15.21 15.79 11.71
CA ALA A 129 -15.24 17.09 12.35
C ALA A 129 -16.57 17.34 13.06
N GLU A 130 -16.63 18.35 13.93
CA GLU A 130 -17.91 18.78 14.54
C GLU A 130 -18.85 19.46 13.52
N TYR A 131 -18.29 20.07 12.48
CA TYR A 131 -19.03 20.76 11.43
C TYR A 131 -18.51 20.41 10.04
N ALA A 132 -19.41 20.24 9.08
CA ALA A 132 -19.05 20.06 7.68
C ALA A 132 -20.00 20.80 6.74
N VAL A 133 -19.47 21.18 5.58
CA VAL A 133 -20.26 21.81 4.51
C VAL A 133 -20.70 20.77 3.50
N ALA A 134 -22.01 20.67 3.29
CA ALA A 134 -22.64 19.76 2.34
C ALA A 134 -23.36 20.53 1.23
N LYS A 135 -23.40 19.98 0.01
CA LYS A 135 -24.23 20.55 -1.06
C LYS A 135 -25.70 20.23 -0.80
N GLN A 136 -26.60 21.20 -0.99
CA GLN A 136 -28.04 20.95 -0.83
C GLN A 136 -28.55 19.84 -1.76
N SER A 137 -27.91 19.62 -2.92
CA SER A 137 -28.27 18.57 -3.89
C SER A 137 -27.93 17.14 -3.46
N LEU A 138 -27.10 16.97 -2.42
CA LEU A 138 -26.71 15.69 -1.82
C LEU A 138 -27.03 15.64 -0.33
N THR A 139 -27.94 16.51 0.11
CA THR A 139 -28.47 16.58 1.46
C THR A 139 -29.95 16.23 1.39
N VAL A 140 -30.44 15.41 2.32
CA VAL A 140 -31.84 15.00 2.38
C VAL A 140 -32.35 15.09 3.82
N PRO A 141 -33.65 15.32 4.05
CA PRO A 141 -34.22 15.33 5.39
C PRO A 141 -34.00 14.00 6.11
N ARG A 142 -33.58 14.05 7.38
CA ARG A 142 -33.52 12.89 8.26
C ARG A 142 -34.77 12.89 9.16
N PRO A 143 -35.71 11.95 8.95
CA PRO A 143 -36.89 11.85 9.79
C PRO A 143 -36.51 11.31 11.18
N PRO A 144 -37.31 11.59 12.24
CA PRO A 144 -36.97 11.24 13.62
C PRO A 144 -36.84 9.72 13.86
N GLU A 145 -37.48 8.89 13.04
CA GLU A 145 -37.40 7.43 13.10
C GLU A 145 -36.05 6.90 12.61
N VAL A 146 -35.28 7.69 11.87
CA VAL A 146 -33.95 7.33 11.37
C VAL A 146 -32.90 8.01 12.22
N SER A 147 -32.14 7.21 12.97
CA SER A 147 -31.04 7.74 13.77
C SER A 147 -29.96 8.35 12.89
N ALA A 148 -29.16 9.29 13.43
CA ALA A 148 -28.04 9.88 12.68
C ALA A 148 -27.06 8.79 12.20
N ALA A 149 -26.83 7.78 13.04
CA ALA A 149 -26.02 6.61 12.72
C ALA A 149 -26.48 5.87 11.46
N GLU A 150 -27.77 5.54 11.43
CA GLU A 150 -28.37 4.84 10.29
C GLU A 150 -28.33 5.72 9.06
N GLY A 151 -28.65 7.01 9.20
CA GLY A 151 -28.57 7.99 8.13
C GLY A 151 -27.19 8.04 7.48
N ALA A 152 -26.14 8.25 8.28
CA ALA A 152 -24.77 8.32 7.77
C ALA A 152 -24.33 7.02 7.07
N ALA A 153 -24.72 5.85 7.59
CA ALA A 153 -24.37 4.56 6.98
C ALA A 153 -25.03 4.31 5.61
N LEU A 154 -26.13 5.00 5.28
CA LEU A 154 -26.80 4.86 3.99
C LEU A 154 -26.04 5.51 2.82
N CYS A 155 -25.13 6.45 3.10
CA CYS A 155 -24.45 7.27 2.09
C CYS A 155 -23.65 6.42 1.09
N ILE A 156 -22.37 6.14 1.31
CA ILE A 156 -21.60 5.35 0.33
C ILE A 156 -22.16 3.94 0.21
N ALA A 157 -22.39 3.26 1.34
CA ALA A 157 -22.73 1.84 1.32
C ALA A 157 -24.10 1.56 0.71
N GLY A 158 -25.13 2.28 1.17
CA GLY A 158 -26.49 2.16 0.65
C GLY A 158 -26.62 2.63 -0.79
N LEU A 159 -26.06 3.81 -1.15
CA LEU A 159 -26.12 4.30 -2.53
C LEU A 159 -25.38 3.37 -3.51
N THR A 160 -24.26 2.77 -3.09
CA THR A 160 -23.53 1.79 -3.92
C THR A 160 -24.38 0.55 -4.16
N ALA A 161 -25.01 -0.02 -3.13
CA ALA A 161 -25.91 -1.16 -3.27
C ALA A 161 -27.08 -0.83 -4.21
N HIS A 162 -27.72 0.33 -4.00
CA HIS A 162 -28.82 0.81 -4.83
C HIS A 162 -28.40 0.97 -6.30
N GLN A 163 -27.27 1.65 -6.57
CA GLN A 163 -26.78 1.87 -7.94
C GLN A 163 -26.34 0.58 -8.63
N ALA A 164 -25.75 -0.36 -7.88
CA ALA A 164 -25.36 -1.66 -8.41
C ALA A 164 -26.59 -2.46 -8.89
N LEU A 165 -27.66 -2.49 -8.09
CA LEU A 165 -28.89 -3.22 -8.43
C LEU A 165 -29.72 -2.51 -9.50
N THR A 166 -29.93 -1.20 -9.38
CA THR A 166 -30.83 -0.48 -10.29
C THR A 166 -30.15 -0.16 -11.62
N GLN A 167 -29.07 0.61 -11.62
CA GLN A 167 -28.45 1.12 -12.84
C GLN A 167 -27.61 0.07 -13.56
N SER A 168 -26.90 -0.78 -12.81
CA SER A 168 -25.95 -1.74 -13.40
C SER A 168 -26.59 -3.11 -13.68
N ALA A 169 -27.39 -3.62 -12.74
CA ALA A 169 -28.12 -4.87 -12.91
C ALA A 169 -29.49 -4.69 -13.59
N GLY A 170 -30.03 -3.47 -13.65
CA GLY A 170 -31.33 -3.21 -14.25
C GLY A 170 -32.50 -3.81 -13.48
N LEU A 171 -32.38 -3.89 -12.14
CA LEU A 171 -33.43 -4.38 -11.26
C LEU A 171 -34.37 -3.24 -10.83
N LYS A 172 -35.68 -3.43 -10.98
CA LYS A 172 -36.67 -2.53 -10.39
C LYS A 172 -36.97 -2.96 -8.95
N LEU A 173 -36.91 -2.00 -8.02
CA LEU A 173 -37.11 -2.24 -6.58
C LEU A 173 -38.58 -2.18 -6.15
N ASP A 174 -39.51 -2.21 -7.11
CA ASP A 174 -40.97 -2.25 -6.90
C ASP A 174 -41.54 -3.68 -6.92
N GLY A 175 -40.67 -4.68 -7.10
CA GLY A 175 -41.03 -6.09 -7.16
C GLY A 175 -41.71 -6.54 -8.45
N THR A 176 -41.82 -5.66 -9.46
CA THR A 176 -42.52 -5.97 -10.73
C THR A 176 -41.70 -6.74 -11.74
N ASP A 177 -40.37 -6.78 -11.56
CA ASP A 177 -39.48 -7.54 -12.42
C ASP A 177 -39.74 -9.06 -12.26
N PRO A 178 -39.58 -9.85 -13.35
CA PRO A 178 -39.48 -11.30 -13.24
C PRO A 178 -38.37 -11.67 -12.27
N ARG A 179 -38.58 -12.74 -11.50
CA ARG A 179 -37.60 -13.22 -10.51
C ARG A 179 -36.24 -13.46 -11.17
N LYS A 180 -35.23 -12.73 -10.72
CA LYS A 180 -33.82 -12.87 -11.14
C LYS A 180 -33.01 -13.58 -10.06
N ASN A 181 -32.04 -14.39 -10.47
CA ASN A 181 -31.10 -15.03 -9.55
C ASN A 181 -29.88 -14.12 -9.34
N ILE A 182 -29.72 -13.59 -8.14
CA ILE A 182 -28.66 -12.63 -7.80
C ILE A 182 -27.74 -13.21 -6.74
N LEU A 183 -26.45 -13.27 -7.03
CA LEU A 183 -25.42 -13.55 -6.05
C LEU A 183 -24.91 -12.24 -5.42
N ILE A 184 -24.76 -12.20 -4.11
CA ILE A 184 -24.17 -11.06 -3.38
C ILE A 184 -22.99 -11.56 -2.57
N THR A 185 -21.77 -11.15 -2.94
CA THR A 185 -20.58 -11.57 -2.19
C THR A 185 -20.30 -10.64 -1.02
N ALA A 186 -19.70 -11.14 0.05
CA ALA A 186 -19.46 -10.36 1.28
C ALA A 186 -20.74 -9.69 1.81
N ALA A 187 -21.83 -10.45 1.80
CA ALA A 187 -23.19 -10.02 2.11
C ALA A 187 -23.38 -9.51 3.54
N SER A 188 -22.50 -9.87 4.47
CA SER A 188 -22.51 -9.30 5.84
C SER A 188 -21.71 -8.00 5.96
N GLY A 189 -21.11 -7.51 4.87
CA GLY A 189 -20.30 -6.28 4.85
C GLY A 189 -21.11 -5.01 4.60
N GLY A 190 -20.43 -3.86 4.56
CA GLY A 190 -21.06 -2.55 4.44
C GLY A 190 -22.03 -2.42 3.26
N VAL A 191 -21.61 -2.72 2.04
CA VAL A 191 -22.51 -2.68 0.87
C VAL A 191 -23.40 -3.92 0.79
N GLY A 192 -22.85 -5.08 1.16
CA GLY A 192 -23.51 -6.38 0.98
C GLY A 192 -24.84 -6.49 1.72
N HIS A 193 -24.92 -6.00 2.96
CA HIS A 193 -26.13 -6.17 3.77
C HIS A 193 -27.31 -5.33 3.24
N TYR A 194 -27.03 -4.16 2.66
CA TYR A 194 -28.04 -3.39 1.93
C TYR A 194 -28.41 -4.07 0.61
N ALA A 195 -27.43 -4.58 -0.14
CA ALA A 195 -27.68 -5.23 -1.42
C ALA A 195 -28.61 -6.45 -1.28
N VAL A 196 -28.48 -7.24 -0.19
CA VAL A 196 -29.39 -8.38 0.08
C VAL A 196 -30.82 -7.89 0.17
N GLN A 197 -31.08 -6.91 1.04
CA GLN A 197 -32.42 -6.41 1.30
C GLN A 197 -33.04 -5.74 0.06
N LEU A 198 -32.27 -4.89 -0.63
CA LEU A 198 -32.73 -4.21 -1.84
C LEU A 198 -33.01 -5.22 -2.97
N ALA A 199 -32.19 -6.25 -3.14
CA ALA A 199 -32.45 -7.29 -4.14
C ALA A 199 -33.77 -8.03 -3.83
N LYS A 200 -34.07 -8.29 -2.55
CA LYS A 200 -35.35 -8.89 -2.14
C LYS A 200 -36.54 -7.98 -2.41
N LEU A 201 -36.43 -6.67 -2.22
CA LEU A 201 -37.48 -5.71 -2.61
C LEU A 201 -37.76 -5.79 -4.13
N GLY A 202 -36.74 -6.07 -4.94
CA GLY A 202 -36.89 -6.29 -6.39
C GLY A 202 -37.33 -7.70 -6.80
N ASN A 203 -37.89 -8.50 -5.89
CA ASN A 203 -38.36 -9.87 -6.17
C ASN A 203 -37.24 -10.83 -6.65
N ALA A 204 -35.97 -10.58 -6.26
CA ALA A 204 -34.87 -11.47 -6.60
C ALA A 204 -34.83 -12.72 -5.68
N HIS A 205 -34.29 -13.82 -6.23
CA HIS A 205 -33.75 -14.91 -5.43
C HIS A 205 -32.28 -14.62 -5.13
N VAL A 206 -31.95 -14.46 -3.85
CA VAL A 206 -30.66 -13.98 -3.38
C VAL A 206 -29.86 -15.14 -2.80
N THR A 207 -28.76 -15.47 -3.48
CA THR A 207 -27.67 -16.27 -2.91
C THR A 207 -26.64 -15.30 -2.34
N ALA A 208 -26.21 -15.52 -1.10
CA ALA A 208 -25.31 -14.60 -0.40
C ALA A 208 -24.05 -15.32 0.09
N THR A 209 -22.88 -14.67 0.02
CA THR A 209 -21.66 -15.20 0.63
C THR A 209 -21.25 -14.41 1.86
N CYS A 210 -20.89 -15.09 2.94
CA CYS A 210 -20.36 -14.49 4.16
C CYS A 210 -19.46 -15.49 4.89
N GLY A 211 -18.87 -15.11 6.03
CA GLY A 211 -18.18 -16.09 6.88
C GLY A 211 -19.21 -16.83 7.75
N GLY A 212 -18.96 -18.09 8.09
CA GLY A 212 -19.93 -18.97 8.76
C GLY A 212 -20.66 -18.37 9.97
N ARG A 213 -19.99 -17.56 10.80
CA ARG A 213 -20.60 -16.87 11.96
C ARG A 213 -21.72 -15.87 11.61
N ASN A 214 -21.78 -15.40 10.36
CA ASN A 214 -22.73 -14.38 9.91
C ASN A 214 -23.88 -14.97 9.09
N VAL A 215 -23.98 -16.30 8.99
CA VAL A 215 -25.02 -16.96 8.19
C VAL A 215 -26.41 -16.57 8.65
N ASP A 216 -26.68 -16.60 9.96
CA ASP A 216 -28.00 -16.27 10.50
C ASP A 216 -28.34 -14.79 10.31
N LEU A 217 -27.36 -13.90 10.44
CA LEU A 217 -27.51 -12.48 10.13
C LEU A 217 -27.96 -12.31 8.67
N VAL A 218 -27.23 -12.87 7.71
CA VAL A 218 -27.51 -12.70 6.28
C VAL A 218 -28.85 -13.33 5.89
N LYS A 219 -29.23 -14.46 6.48
CA LYS A 219 -30.58 -15.04 6.33
C LYS A 219 -31.66 -14.11 6.88
N SER A 220 -31.45 -13.51 8.05
CA SER A 220 -32.41 -12.56 8.64
C SER A 220 -32.62 -11.30 7.80
N LEU A 221 -31.66 -10.94 6.94
CA LEU A 221 -31.75 -9.85 5.98
C LEU A 221 -32.49 -10.24 4.69
N GLY A 222 -32.85 -11.51 4.52
CA GLY A 222 -33.67 -12.01 3.43
C GLY A 222 -32.95 -12.86 2.38
N ALA A 223 -31.69 -13.26 2.59
CA ALA A 223 -31.03 -14.20 1.68
C ALA A 223 -31.75 -15.56 1.66
N ASP A 224 -32.04 -16.07 0.46
CA ASP A 224 -32.68 -17.37 0.26
C ASP A 224 -31.67 -18.52 0.43
N GLU A 225 -30.44 -18.30 -0.01
CA GLU A 225 -29.31 -19.23 0.12
C GLU A 225 -28.11 -18.50 0.70
N VAL A 226 -27.35 -19.16 1.58
CA VAL A 226 -26.11 -18.61 2.14
C VAL A 226 -24.96 -19.59 1.99
N LEU A 227 -23.84 -19.10 1.47
CA LEU A 227 -22.59 -19.83 1.29
C LEU A 227 -21.54 -19.27 2.25
N ASP A 228 -20.90 -20.14 3.03
CA ASP A 228 -19.69 -19.76 3.76
C ASP A 228 -18.52 -19.75 2.76
N TYR A 229 -17.92 -18.58 2.52
CA TYR A 229 -16.83 -18.44 1.55
C TYR A 229 -15.58 -19.27 1.89
N LYS A 230 -15.49 -19.79 3.13
CA LYS A 230 -14.39 -20.67 3.57
C LYS A 230 -14.60 -22.13 3.16
N THR A 231 -15.80 -22.54 2.75
CA THR A 231 -16.04 -23.91 2.26
C THR A 231 -15.70 -24.02 0.76
N PRO A 232 -15.43 -25.23 0.24
CA PRO A 232 -15.17 -25.44 -1.19
C PRO A 232 -16.30 -24.91 -2.09
N GLU A 233 -17.56 -25.12 -1.70
CA GLU A 233 -18.73 -24.69 -2.44
C GLU A 233 -18.85 -23.16 -2.45
N GLY A 234 -18.60 -22.51 -1.30
CA GLY A 234 -18.62 -21.06 -1.18
C GLY A 234 -17.46 -20.39 -1.90
N ALA A 235 -16.25 -20.96 -1.86
CA ALA A 235 -15.10 -20.49 -2.62
C ALA A 235 -15.34 -20.61 -4.15
N ALA A 236 -16.06 -21.65 -4.58
CA ALA A 236 -16.47 -21.85 -5.97
C ALA A 236 -17.71 -21.04 -6.37
N LEU A 237 -18.33 -20.31 -5.44
CA LEU A 237 -19.57 -19.54 -5.63
C LEU A 237 -20.73 -20.38 -6.19
N LYS A 238 -20.75 -21.69 -5.93
CA LYS A 238 -21.75 -22.59 -6.52
C LYS A 238 -23.05 -22.52 -5.71
N SER A 239 -24.14 -22.09 -6.34
CA SER A 239 -25.46 -22.04 -5.68
C SER A 239 -25.86 -23.44 -5.19
N PRO A 240 -26.36 -23.56 -3.94
CA PRO A 240 -26.91 -24.81 -3.41
C PRO A 240 -28.01 -25.42 -4.28
N SER A 241 -28.90 -24.62 -4.88
CA SER A 241 -29.93 -25.08 -5.82
C SER A 241 -29.40 -25.41 -7.22
N GLY A 242 -28.12 -25.16 -7.50
CA GLY A 242 -27.50 -25.36 -8.82
C GLY A 242 -27.88 -24.33 -9.87
N GLN A 243 -28.69 -23.31 -9.50
CA GLN A 243 -29.11 -22.26 -10.42
C GLN A 243 -27.94 -21.35 -10.80
N LYS A 244 -27.98 -20.85 -12.04
CA LYS A 244 -27.00 -19.87 -12.54
C LYS A 244 -27.46 -18.45 -12.17
N TYR A 245 -26.49 -17.57 -11.93
CA TYR A 245 -26.76 -16.19 -11.58
C TYR A 245 -26.94 -15.32 -12.82
N ASP A 246 -28.03 -14.56 -12.85
CA ASP A 246 -28.25 -13.50 -13.84
C ASP A 246 -27.40 -12.28 -13.54
N THR A 247 -27.17 -12.01 -12.26
CA THR A 247 -26.27 -10.96 -11.83
C THR A 247 -25.50 -11.36 -10.58
N VAL A 248 -24.25 -10.95 -10.48
CA VAL A 248 -23.45 -10.98 -9.26
C VAL A 248 -23.17 -9.55 -8.84
N ILE A 249 -23.54 -9.18 -7.61
CA ILE A 249 -23.10 -7.94 -6.97
C ILE A 249 -21.86 -8.28 -6.13
N HIS A 250 -20.69 -7.99 -6.69
CA HIS A 250 -19.42 -8.36 -6.09
C HIS A 250 -18.92 -7.25 -5.15
N CYS A 251 -19.05 -7.50 -3.85
CA CYS A 251 -18.58 -6.60 -2.78
C CYS A 251 -17.28 -7.07 -2.09
N ALA A 252 -16.68 -8.18 -2.54
CA ALA A 252 -15.39 -8.65 -2.06
C ALA A 252 -14.27 -8.21 -3.00
N SER A 253 -13.01 -8.34 -2.58
CA SER A 253 -11.86 -8.06 -3.44
C SER A 253 -11.24 -9.34 -4.00
N SER A 254 -10.47 -9.19 -5.08
CA SER A 254 -9.50 -10.21 -5.55
C SER A 254 -10.08 -11.56 -5.99
N THR A 255 -11.38 -11.64 -6.34
CA THR A 255 -11.95 -12.86 -6.92
C THR A 255 -11.74 -12.88 -8.44
N PRO A 256 -11.08 -13.89 -9.02
CA PRO A 256 -10.80 -13.92 -10.46
C PRO A 256 -12.06 -14.22 -11.28
N TRP A 257 -12.08 -13.74 -12.53
CA TRP A 257 -13.17 -13.97 -13.48
C TRP A 257 -13.54 -15.46 -13.65
N SER A 258 -12.53 -16.35 -13.59
CA SER A 258 -12.70 -17.80 -13.69
C SER A 258 -13.60 -18.40 -12.60
N THR A 259 -13.77 -17.73 -11.47
CA THR A 259 -14.69 -18.16 -10.40
C THR A 259 -16.14 -17.78 -10.73
N PHE A 260 -16.36 -16.64 -11.38
CA PHE A 260 -17.71 -16.17 -11.73
C PHE A 260 -18.25 -16.84 -12.99
N GLU A 261 -17.44 -16.90 -14.05
CA GLU A 261 -17.90 -17.29 -15.40
C GLU A 261 -18.66 -18.61 -15.46
N PRO A 262 -18.24 -19.69 -14.76
CA PRO A 262 -18.97 -20.96 -14.76
C PRO A 262 -20.36 -20.85 -14.11
N ASN A 263 -20.56 -19.90 -13.19
CA ASN A 263 -21.78 -19.75 -12.40
C ASN A 263 -22.78 -18.74 -13.00
N LEU A 264 -22.39 -17.98 -14.02
CA LEU A 264 -23.25 -17.02 -14.70
C LEU A 264 -24.22 -17.67 -15.69
N SER A 265 -25.43 -17.12 -15.79
CA SER A 265 -26.38 -17.42 -16.86
C SER A 265 -25.84 -16.94 -18.22
N ALA A 266 -26.52 -17.26 -19.32
CA ALA A 266 -26.02 -16.99 -20.68
C ALA A 266 -25.71 -15.50 -20.92
N ASN A 267 -26.44 -14.59 -20.28
CA ASN A 267 -26.27 -13.13 -20.34
C ASN A 267 -25.83 -12.54 -18.99
N GLY A 268 -25.27 -13.37 -18.11
CA GLY A 268 -24.99 -12.98 -16.73
C GLY A 268 -23.94 -11.88 -16.61
N LYS A 269 -24.11 -11.00 -15.62
CA LYS A 269 -23.21 -9.88 -15.37
C LYS A 269 -22.60 -9.96 -13.97
N VAL A 270 -21.34 -9.58 -13.83
CA VAL A 270 -20.71 -9.31 -12.53
C VAL A 270 -20.55 -7.81 -12.41
N ILE A 271 -21.21 -7.21 -11.42
CA ILE A 271 -21.07 -5.79 -11.07
C ILE A 271 -20.04 -5.71 -9.94
N ASP A 272 -18.84 -5.23 -10.25
CA ASP A 272 -17.75 -5.10 -9.28
C ASP A 272 -17.70 -3.68 -8.74
N ILE A 273 -17.98 -3.53 -7.45
CA ILE A 273 -18.02 -2.23 -6.75
C ILE A 273 -16.63 -1.81 -6.23
N THR A 274 -15.64 -2.70 -6.35
CA THR A 274 -14.25 -2.46 -5.96
C THR A 274 -13.30 -2.69 -7.13
N PRO A 275 -13.52 -2.04 -8.29
CA PRO A 275 -12.81 -2.38 -9.52
C PRO A 275 -11.30 -2.17 -9.39
N GLY A 276 -10.54 -3.26 -9.59
CA GLY A 276 -9.08 -3.24 -9.68
C GLY A 276 -8.59 -3.29 -11.14
N PRO A 277 -7.26 -3.26 -11.36
CA PRO A 277 -6.68 -3.38 -12.71
C PRO A 277 -7.15 -4.64 -13.47
N GLY A 278 -7.29 -5.78 -12.77
CA GLY A 278 -7.79 -7.02 -13.35
C GLY A 278 -9.26 -6.92 -13.82
N THR A 279 -10.11 -6.26 -13.05
CA THR A 279 -11.52 -5.99 -13.41
C THR A 279 -11.59 -5.12 -14.66
N LEU A 280 -10.80 -4.03 -14.71
CA LEU A 280 -10.77 -3.13 -15.86
C LEU A 280 -10.28 -3.82 -17.14
N ALA A 281 -9.24 -4.66 -17.04
CA ALA A 281 -8.74 -5.46 -18.15
C ALA A 281 -9.79 -6.47 -18.63
N THR A 282 -10.46 -7.16 -17.70
CA THR A 282 -11.54 -8.11 -18.03
C THR A 282 -12.71 -7.42 -18.70
N TYR A 283 -13.15 -6.27 -18.19
CA TYR A 283 -14.22 -5.48 -18.79
C TYR A 283 -13.89 -5.06 -20.22
N ALA A 284 -12.69 -4.51 -20.46
CA ALA A 284 -12.25 -4.12 -21.79
C ALA A 284 -12.23 -5.31 -22.76
N LEU A 285 -11.69 -6.46 -22.32
CA LEU A 285 -11.64 -7.69 -23.11
C LEU A 285 -13.04 -8.20 -23.45
N LYS A 286 -13.96 -8.26 -22.48
CA LYS A 286 -15.33 -8.77 -22.69
C LYS A 286 -16.17 -7.84 -23.57
N LYS A 287 -15.91 -6.54 -23.52
CA LYS A 287 -16.53 -5.57 -24.44
C LYS A 287 -15.99 -5.71 -25.86
N LEU A 288 -14.67 -5.85 -26.03
CA LEU A 288 -14.03 -6.03 -27.33
C LEU A 288 -14.43 -7.35 -28.02
N THR A 289 -14.63 -8.41 -27.23
CA THR A 289 -15.02 -9.74 -27.73
C THR A 289 -16.53 -9.92 -27.88
N PHE A 290 -17.34 -8.88 -27.61
CA PHE A 290 -18.81 -8.94 -27.63
C PHE A 290 -19.38 -10.12 -26.82
N SER A 291 -18.73 -10.49 -25.71
CA SER A 291 -19.14 -11.59 -24.86
C SER A 291 -20.53 -11.33 -24.29
N LYS A 292 -21.42 -12.33 -24.25
CA LYS A 292 -22.73 -12.18 -23.59
C LYS A 292 -22.61 -12.08 -22.06
N LYS A 293 -21.59 -12.71 -21.49
CA LYS A 293 -21.21 -12.59 -20.08
C LYS A 293 -20.28 -11.40 -19.89
N GLN A 294 -20.58 -10.53 -18.92
CA GLN A 294 -19.88 -9.26 -18.75
C GLN A 294 -19.36 -9.07 -17.32
N MET A 295 -18.20 -8.42 -17.20
CA MET A 295 -17.69 -7.85 -15.95
C MET A 295 -17.86 -6.33 -16.06
N VAL A 296 -18.60 -5.71 -15.15
CA VAL A 296 -18.95 -4.29 -15.21
C VAL A 296 -18.40 -3.59 -13.97
N PRO A 297 -17.38 -2.72 -14.11
CA PRO A 297 -16.89 -1.93 -12.99
C PRO A 297 -17.92 -0.87 -12.60
N LEU A 298 -18.16 -0.69 -11.29
CA LEU A 298 -19.03 0.34 -10.76
C LEU A 298 -18.22 1.39 -10.00
N LEU A 299 -18.42 2.65 -10.35
CA LEU A 299 -18.01 3.82 -9.57
C LEU A 299 -19.26 4.56 -9.14
N LEU A 300 -19.37 4.86 -7.85
CA LEU A 300 -20.53 5.53 -7.26
C LEU A 300 -20.68 6.94 -7.82
N VAL A 301 -21.88 7.27 -8.31
CA VAL A 301 -22.28 8.62 -8.72
C VAL A 301 -23.47 9.00 -7.83
N PRO A 302 -23.24 9.71 -6.72
CA PRO A 302 -24.28 9.95 -5.74
C PRO A 302 -25.34 10.93 -6.27
N LYS A 303 -26.59 10.71 -5.87
CA LYS A 303 -27.72 11.59 -6.15
C LYS A 303 -28.60 11.69 -4.91
N GLY A 304 -29.06 12.90 -4.58
CA GLY A 304 -29.95 13.15 -3.45
C GLY A 304 -31.24 12.34 -3.51
N GLU A 305 -31.84 12.18 -4.70
CA GLU A 305 -33.07 11.38 -4.91
C GLU A 305 -32.93 9.92 -4.45
N ASN A 306 -31.77 9.30 -4.71
CA ASN A 306 -31.49 7.92 -4.30
C ASN A 306 -31.24 7.83 -2.79
N LEU A 307 -30.61 8.85 -2.20
CA LEU A 307 -30.37 8.90 -0.75
C LEU A 307 -31.69 9.08 0.01
N ASP A 308 -32.55 9.97 -0.47
CA ASP A 308 -33.91 10.19 0.06
C ASP A 308 -34.75 8.90 -0.02
N PHE A 309 -34.67 8.17 -1.13
CA PHE A 309 -35.32 6.87 -1.27
C PHE A 309 -34.85 5.87 -0.20
N LEU A 310 -33.54 5.77 0.05
CA LEU A 310 -32.99 4.87 1.07
C LEU A 310 -33.39 5.29 2.51
N VAL A 311 -33.40 6.59 2.79
CA VAL A 311 -33.88 7.14 4.07
C VAL A 311 -35.35 6.80 4.28
N LYS A 312 -36.19 6.92 3.24
CA LYS A 312 -37.62 6.53 3.29
C LYS A 312 -37.80 5.03 3.57
N LEU A 313 -37.05 4.16 2.89
CA LEU A 313 -37.10 2.72 3.17
C LEU A 313 -36.68 2.39 4.62
N THR A 314 -35.69 3.10 5.15
CA THR A 314 -35.24 2.93 6.53
C THR A 314 -36.31 3.39 7.52
N LYS A 315 -36.94 4.55 7.26
CA LYS A 315 -38.09 5.05 8.03
C LYS A 315 -39.24 4.05 8.06
N GLU A 316 -39.55 3.43 6.92
CA GLU A 316 -40.63 2.45 6.80
C GLU A 316 -40.28 1.07 7.39
N GLY A 317 -39.05 0.88 7.90
CA GLY A 317 -38.56 -0.40 8.40
C GLY A 317 -38.32 -1.46 7.31
N LYS A 318 -38.38 -1.05 6.03
CA LYS A 318 -38.14 -1.93 4.86
C LYS A 318 -36.66 -2.12 4.56
N LEU A 319 -35.79 -1.26 5.13
CA LEU A 319 -34.34 -1.37 5.01
C LEU A 319 -33.72 -1.24 6.40
N LYS A 320 -33.04 -2.29 6.84
CA LYS A 320 -32.33 -2.33 8.11
C LYS A 320 -30.84 -2.04 7.90
N THR A 321 -30.33 -1.07 8.63
CA THR A 321 -28.89 -0.80 8.69
C THR A 321 -28.24 -1.70 9.74
N VAL A 322 -27.17 -2.40 9.37
CA VAL A 322 -26.38 -3.20 10.31
C VAL A 322 -25.15 -2.41 10.71
N ILE A 323 -25.13 -1.97 11.97
CA ILE A 323 -24.00 -1.25 12.57
C ILE A 323 -23.20 -2.26 13.40
N ASP A 324 -21.91 -2.41 13.07
CA ASP A 324 -21.01 -3.29 13.80
C ASP A 324 -20.54 -2.64 15.11
N SER A 325 -19.98 -1.43 15.02
CA SER A 325 -19.38 -0.74 16.17
C SER A 325 -19.62 0.77 16.15
N LYS A 326 -19.61 1.38 17.35
CA LYS A 326 -19.69 2.83 17.58
C LYS A 326 -18.51 3.27 18.44
N TYR A 327 -17.85 4.36 18.07
CA TYR A 327 -16.70 4.95 18.76
C TYR A 327 -16.95 6.43 18.97
N PRO A 328 -16.56 7.09 20.05
CA PRO A 328 -16.67 8.54 20.08
C PRO A 328 -15.72 9.22 19.09
N LEU A 329 -16.02 10.46 18.66
CA LEU A 329 -15.15 11.20 17.73
C LEU A 329 -13.72 11.32 18.30
N SER A 330 -13.57 11.50 19.62
CA SER A 330 -12.27 11.53 20.31
C SER A 330 -11.46 10.24 20.17
N GLU A 331 -12.12 9.12 19.88
CA GLU A 331 -11.53 7.80 19.63
C GLU A 331 -11.47 7.48 18.12
N ALA A 332 -11.56 8.47 17.24
CA ALA A 332 -11.51 8.26 15.80
C ALA A 332 -10.19 7.64 15.31
N GLU A 333 -9.09 7.82 16.05
CA GLU A 333 -7.83 7.11 15.81
C GLU A 333 -7.92 5.61 16.17
N ASP A 334 -8.74 5.27 17.17
CA ASP A 334 -8.96 3.90 17.67
C ASP A 334 -10.02 3.13 16.88
N ALA A 335 -10.88 3.84 16.15
CA ALA A 335 -11.69 3.31 15.06
C ALA A 335 -10.74 2.80 13.97
N LYS A 336 -10.15 1.63 14.20
CA LYS A 336 -9.09 1.06 13.36
C LYS A 336 -9.57 1.12 11.91
N PHE A 337 -8.88 1.89 11.07
CA PHE A 337 -8.99 1.86 9.61
C PHE A 337 -8.47 0.50 9.09
N CYS A 338 -9.16 -0.58 9.48
CA CYS A 338 -8.82 -1.95 9.16
C CYS A 338 -9.23 -2.24 7.72
N ALA A 339 -8.26 -2.66 6.92
CA ALA A 339 -8.57 -3.46 5.74
C ALA A 339 -9.13 -4.82 6.20
N PRO A 340 -10.09 -5.42 5.49
CA PRO A 340 -10.55 -6.78 5.79
C PRO A 340 -9.37 -7.76 5.78
N VAL A 341 -9.26 -8.59 6.82
CA VAL A 341 -8.26 -9.68 6.95
C VAL A 341 -8.43 -10.75 5.86
N SER A 342 -9.52 -10.72 5.08
CA SER A 342 -9.80 -11.68 4.00
C SER A 342 -8.95 -11.51 2.73
N GLU A 343 -8.11 -10.47 2.61
CA GLU A 343 -7.15 -10.35 1.50
C GLU A 343 -5.92 -11.26 1.64
N TYR A 344 -5.81 -12.02 2.74
CA TYR A 344 -4.67 -12.89 3.00
C TYR A 344 -5.15 -14.28 3.41
N GLY A 345 -5.12 -15.22 2.46
CA GLY A 345 -5.29 -16.64 2.77
C GLY A 345 -4.25 -17.09 3.80
N GLY A 346 -4.73 -17.47 4.99
CA GLY A 346 -3.93 -18.01 6.08
C GLY A 346 -4.58 -17.75 7.44
N GLU A 347 -4.98 -18.81 8.12
CA GLU A 347 -5.53 -18.80 9.48
C GLU A 347 -4.61 -18.05 10.47
N ALA A 348 -5.07 -16.94 11.05
CA ALA A 348 -4.59 -16.41 12.32
C ALA A 348 -5.54 -15.31 12.84
N TYR A 349 -6.28 -15.63 13.88
CA TYR A 349 -7.18 -14.74 14.62
C TYR A 349 -6.39 -13.72 15.45
N ALA A 350 -6.75 -12.43 15.36
CA ALA A 350 -6.10 -11.37 16.13
C ALA A 350 -6.71 -11.26 17.54
N ARG A 351 -5.83 -11.36 18.55
CA ARG A 351 -6.14 -11.12 19.95
C ARG A 351 -5.71 -9.68 20.38
N CYS A 352 -6.60 -8.86 20.94
CA CYS A 352 -6.44 -7.57 21.62
C CYS A 352 -6.50 -7.74 23.16
N SER A 353 -5.53 -7.15 23.87
CA SER A 353 -5.58 -6.87 25.32
C SER A 353 -5.64 -5.36 25.54
N VAL A 354 -6.59 -4.89 26.34
CA VAL A 354 -6.70 -3.51 26.80
C VAL A 354 -5.82 -3.34 28.04
N GLN A 355 -4.73 -2.58 27.95
CA GLN A 355 -4.03 -2.04 29.12
C GLN A 355 -3.27 -0.77 28.74
N SER A 356 -3.89 0.39 28.94
CA SER A 356 -3.30 1.54 29.65
C SER A 356 -4.24 2.75 29.58
N LEU A 357 -5.00 2.93 30.65
CA LEU A 357 -5.61 4.19 31.06
C LEU A 357 -4.51 5.23 31.37
N TRP A 358 -4.62 6.43 30.83
CA TRP A 358 -4.21 7.66 31.52
C TRP A 358 -5.33 8.71 31.39
N ARG A 359 -5.70 9.26 32.55
CA ARG A 359 -6.78 10.23 32.82
C ARG A 359 -6.63 11.52 31.99
N TRP A 360 -7.75 12.24 31.75
CA TRP A 360 -8.10 13.56 32.32
C TRP A 360 -9.59 13.89 32.04
N PHE A 361 -10.18 14.78 32.85
CA PHE A 361 -11.62 14.93 33.15
C PHE A 361 -12.45 15.84 32.20
N CYS A 362 -13.77 15.62 32.25
CA CYS A 362 -14.92 16.29 31.60
C CYS A 362 -14.95 17.83 31.50
N CYS A 363 -15.63 18.33 30.45
CA CYS A 363 -16.77 19.26 30.61
C CYS A 363 -17.72 19.28 29.39
N SER A 364 -19.02 19.42 29.67
CA SER A 364 -20.22 19.52 28.81
C SER A 364 -20.61 18.33 27.92
N GLY A 365 -21.74 17.71 28.28
CA GLY A 365 -22.29 16.51 27.64
C GLY A 365 -22.94 16.76 26.29
N GLU A 366 -22.44 16.02 25.30
CA GLU A 366 -23.17 15.32 24.23
C GLU A 366 -22.16 14.26 23.73
N ALA A 367 -22.47 12.97 23.87
CA ALA A 367 -21.57 11.92 23.42
C ALA A 367 -21.69 11.77 21.90
N TRP A 368 -20.69 12.22 21.16
CA TRP A 368 -20.58 12.08 19.70
C TRP A 368 -20.13 10.67 19.35
N PHE A 369 -20.62 10.06 18.26
CA PHE A 369 -20.21 8.71 17.84
C PHE A 369 -19.88 8.62 16.33
N LEU A 370 -18.74 8.05 16.01
CA LEU A 370 -18.20 7.53 14.77
C LEU A 370 -18.54 6.05 14.58
N TYR A 371 -18.91 5.64 13.35
CA TYR A 371 -19.38 4.30 13.08
C TYR A 371 -18.42 3.53 12.16
N VAL A 372 -18.03 2.33 12.59
CA VAL A 372 -17.17 1.41 11.81
C VAL A 372 -18.01 0.21 11.40
N VAL A 373 -17.94 -0.14 10.11
CA VAL A 373 -18.56 -1.35 9.56
C VAL A 373 -17.48 -2.33 9.14
N PHE A 374 -16.91 -3.06 10.10
CA PHE A 374 -16.30 -4.41 10.01
C PHE A 374 -15.57 -4.78 11.32
N GLY A 375 -15.86 -5.96 11.91
CA GLY A 375 -15.29 -6.41 13.19
C GLY A 375 -14.43 -7.68 13.18
N GLU A 376 -13.59 -7.87 14.23
CA GLU A 376 -13.19 -9.11 14.97
C GLU A 376 -12.37 -8.74 16.26
N SER A 377 -12.46 -9.52 17.36
CA SER A 377 -11.65 -9.38 18.61
C SER A 377 -11.54 -10.71 19.40
N PHE A 378 -10.38 -11.04 20.04
CA PHE A 378 -10.20 -11.87 21.28
C PHE A 378 -8.89 -11.55 22.04
N MET A 379 -8.33 -12.26 23.05
CA MET A 379 -7.18 -11.81 23.92
C MET A 379 -6.19 -12.94 24.38
N ILE A 380 -4.85 -12.80 24.32
CA ILE A 380 -3.83 -13.58 25.11
C ILE A 380 -2.73 -12.64 25.61
N CYS A 381 -2.38 -12.79 26.89
CA CYS A 381 -1.24 -12.20 27.59
C CYS A 381 -0.08 -13.22 27.69
N VAL A 382 1.18 -12.80 27.49
CA VAL A 382 2.38 -13.49 28.01
C VAL A 382 3.41 -12.46 28.45
N HIS A 383 3.98 -12.69 29.64
CA HIS A 383 4.90 -11.87 30.42
C HIS A 383 6.30 -11.68 29.79
N SER A 384 6.97 -10.61 30.23
CA SER A 384 8.22 -10.03 29.71
C SER A 384 9.53 -10.74 30.08
N SER A 385 10.48 -10.71 29.14
CA SER A 385 11.89 -10.35 29.40
C SER A 385 12.60 -10.15 28.05
N GLY A 386 13.06 -8.94 27.72
CA GLY A 386 13.83 -8.71 26.49
C GLY A 386 14.51 -7.35 26.50
N LYS A 387 15.61 -7.20 25.76
CA LYS A 387 16.37 -5.95 25.57
C LYS A 387 16.15 -5.39 24.15
N LYS A 388 16.62 -4.16 23.91
CA LYS A 388 16.31 -3.22 22.82
C LYS A 388 16.60 -3.73 21.39
N LEU A 389 15.65 -3.56 20.47
CA LEU A 389 15.65 -3.94 19.03
C LEU A 389 14.85 -2.90 18.19
N PHE A 390 14.70 -3.04 16.87
CA PHE A 390 13.86 -2.13 16.03
C PHE A 390 12.65 -2.83 15.42
N VAL A 391 11.50 -2.14 15.46
CA VAL A 391 10.28 -2.57 14.79
C VAL A 391 9.73 -1.45 13.93
N SER A 392 9.35 -1.78 12.69
CA SER A 392 8.47 -0.93 11.90
C SER A 392 7.03 -1.13 12.37
N SER A 393 6.45 -0.11 12.98
CA SER A 393 5.06 -0.09 13.47
C SER A 393 4.04 0.31 12.39
N GLY A 394 4.48 0.48 11.14
CA GLY A 394 3.68 1.11 10.10
C GLY A 394 3.60 2.65 10.20
N LYS A 395 4.24 3.26 11.22
CA LYS A 395 4.62 4.68 11.23
C LYS A 395 5.90 4.87 10.40
N THR A 396 6.11 6.08 9.87
CA THR A 396 7.22 6.44 8.97
C THR A 396 8.63 6.36 9.58
N GLU A 397 8.73 6.00 10.85
CA GLU A 397 10.00 5.84 11.56
C GLU A 397 10.21 4.39 11.97
N ILE A 398 11.45 3.92 11.87
CA ILE A 398 11.89 2.72 12.58
C ILE A 398 11.99 3.08 14.05
N SER A 399 11.35 2.30 14.93
CA SER A 399 11.31 2.59 16.36
C SER A 399 11.98 1.50 17.16
N HIS A 400 12.65 1.86 18.24
CA HIS A 400 13.19 0.90 19.19
C HIS A 400 12.08 0.19 19.98
N VAL A 401 12.10 -1.14 20.02
CA VAL A 401 11.24 -1.99 20.84
C VAL A 401 12.01 -3.21 21.31
N GLU A 402 11.55 -3.88 22.36
CA GLU A 402 12.15 -5.13 22.82
C GLU A 402 11.33 -6.32 22.28
N VAL A 403 11.99 -7.32 21.69
CA VAL A 403 11.34 -8.58 21.27
C VAL A 403 12.18 -9.79 21.68
N PRO A 404 11.58 -10.99 21.80
CA PRO A 404 12.32 -12.20 22.12
C PRO A 404 13.39 -12.53 21.07
N VAL A 405 14.51 -13.11 21.52
CA VAL A 405 15.52 -13.68 20.62
C VAL A 405 14.86 -14.83 19.83
N PRO A 406 14.97 -14.85 18.48
CA PRO A 406 14.36 -15.90 17.69
C PRO A 406 15.07 -17.24 17.89
N THR A 407 14.31 -18.35 17.79
CA THR A 407 14.85 -19.71 17.84
C THR A 407 14.98 -20.26 16.42
N PRO A 408 16.11 -20.88 16.04
CA PRO A 408 16.29 -21.40 14.69
C PRO A 408 15.40 -22.62 14.44
N SER A 409 14.77 -22.67 13.26
CA SER A 409 14.09 -23.87 12.77
C SER A 409 15.10 -24.94 12.31
N LYS A 410 14.61 -26.13 11.91
CA LYS A 410 15.43 -27.27 11.48
C LYS A 410 16.54 -26.92 10.47
N ASP A 411 16.27 -26.06 9.50
CA ASP A 411 17.21 -25.66 8.42
C ASP A 411 17.84 -24.27 8.61
N GLU A 412 17.74 -23.71 9.82
CA GLU A 412 18.15 -22.34 10.13
C GLU A 412 19.30 -22.28 11.15
N LEU A 413 20.00 -21.15 11.15
CA LEU A 413 21.03 -20.78 12.11
C LEU A 413 20.57 -19.56 12.88
N LEU A 414 20.84 -19.52 14.18
CA LEU A 414 20.75 -18.31 14.98
C LEU A 414 22.10 -17.59 14.92
N LEU A 415 22.09 -16.35 14.46
CA LEU A 415 23.27 -15.50 14.37
C LEU A 415 23.24 -14.45 15.47
N LYS A 416 24.38 -14.20 16.11
CA LYS A 416 24.70 -12.92 16.75
C LYS A 416 25.25 -11.99 15.67
N LEU A 417 24.54 -10.91 15.38
CA LEU A 417 24.92 -10.01 14.29
C LEU A 417 26.18 -9.22 14.69
N GLU A 418 27.02 -8.92 13.70
CA GLU A 418 28.19 -8.04 13.82
C GLU A 418 28.06 -6.83 12.89
N ALA A 419 27.40 -7.02 11.74
CA ALA A 419 27.07 -5.96 10.81
C ALA A 419 25.81 -6.31 10.01
N ALA A 420 25.06 -5.28 9.66
CA ALA A 420 23.97 -5.32 8.70
C ALA A 420 24.13 -4.20 7.68
N SER A 421 23.52 -4.38 6.51
CA SER A 421 23.64 -3.43 5.41
C SER A 421 22.26 -3.00 4.92
N ILE A 422 22.05 -1.69 4.81
CA ILE A 422 20.77 -1.12 4.39
C ILE A 422 20.70 -1.00 2.87
N ASN A 423 19.55 -1.38 2.31
CA ASN A 423 19.23 -1.30 0.89
C ASN A 423 17.95 -0.47 0.67
N PRO A 424 17.78 0.10 -0.54
CA PRO A 424 16.52 0.72 -0.93
C PRO A 424 15.31 -0.21 -0.81
N LEU A 425 15.50 -1.52 -0.94
CA LEU A 425 14.43 -2.49 -0.73
C LEU A 425 13.85 -2.39 0.69
N ASP A 426 14.69 -2.24 1.71
CA ASP A 426 14.28 -2.29 3.12
C ASP A 426 13.30 -1.16 3.46
N TRP A 427 13.62 0.08 3.08
CA TRP A 427 12.69 1.21 3.28
C TRP A 427 11.55 1.24 2.27
N ARG A 428 11.68 0.63 1.07
CA ARG A 428 10.53 0.48 0.15
C ARG A 428 9.49 -0.50 0.70
N LEU A 429 9.93 -1.56 1.38
CA LEU A 429 9.05 -2.49 2.12
C LEU A 429 8.37 -1.78 3.29
N GLN A 430 9.12 -0.99 4.08
CA GLN A 430 8.57 -0.16 5.15
C GLN A 430 7.51 0.82 4.62
N LYS A 431 7.78 1.50 3.51
CA LYS A 431 6.84 2.44 2.85
C LYS A 431 5.69 1.75 2.10
N GLY A 432 5.55 0.44 2.26
CA GLY A 432 4.43 -0.32 1.71
C GLY A 432 4.43 -0.45 0.19
N LYS A 433 5.53 -0.16 -0.51
CA LYS A 433 5.58 -0.24 -1.99
C LYS A 433 5.41 -1.67 -2.52
N ALA A 434 5.64 -2.68 -1.68
CA ALA A 434 5.39 -4.08 -2.00
C ALA A 434 4.12 -4.64 -1.31
N ARG A 435 3.31 -3.80 -0.66
CA ARG A 435 2.02 -4.24 -0.10
C ARG A 435 1.01 -4.45 -1.24
N PRO A 436 0.14 -5.47 -1.16
CA PRO A 436 -0.06 -6.39 -0.03
C PRO A 436 0.98 -7.52 0.10
N ILE A 437 1.86 -7.73 -0.87
CA ILE A 437 2.68 -8.93 -1.03
C ILE A 437 3.73 -9.11 0.09
N LEU A 438 4.44 -8.04 0.48
CA LEU A 438 5.50 -8.05 1.50
C LEU A 438 5.58 -6.72 2.28
N PRO A 439 6.00 -6.74 3.57
CA PRO A 439 6.01 -7.89 4.46
C PRO A 439 4.58 -8.24 4.91
N ARG A 440 4.31 -9.53 5.11
CA ARG A 440 2.95 -10.03 5.38
C ARG A 440 2.46 -9.77 6.80
N LYS A 441 3.37 -9.54 7.74
CA LYS A 441 3.08 -9.31 9.16
C LYS A 441 3.90 -8.12 9.66
N PHE A 442 3.27 -7.30 10.50
CA PHE A 442 3.90 -6.26 11.28
C PHE A 442 3.63 -6.56 12.78
N PRO A 443 4.53 -6.27 13.73
CA PRO A 443 5.90 -5.75 13.60
C PRO A 443 6.79 -6.46 12.58
N PHE A 444 7.61 -5.70 11.84
CA PHE A 444 8.61 -6.24 10.93
C PHE A 444 9.97 -5.61 11.25
N ILE A 445 10.99 -6.45 11.42
CA ILE A 445 12.37 -6.01 11.63
C ILE A 445 13.03 -5.92 10.25
N PRO A 446 13.39 -4.73 9.76
CA PRO A 446 13.96 -4.61 8.43
C PRO A 446 15.42 -5.06 8.34
N GLY A 447 15.97 -5.05 7.12
CA GLY A 447 17.34 -5.47 6.86
C GLY A 447 17.40 -6.95 6.49
N THR A 448 18.13 -7.23 5.41
CA THR A 448 18.28 -8.59 4.87
C THR A 448 19.72 -8.99 4.70
N ASP A 449 20.64 -8.04 4.53
CA ASP A 449 22.06 -8.36 4.35
C ASP A 449 22.78 -8.29 5.70
N VAL A 450 23.38 -9.40 6.14
CA VAL A 450 24.01 -9.50 7.46
C VAL A 450 25.33 -10.25 7.44
N ALA A 451 26.17 -9.97 8.43
CA ALA A 451 27.31 -10.79 8.81
C ALA A 451 27.33 -10.93 10.33
N GLY A 452 27.77 -12.09 10.82
CA GLY A 452 27.73 -12.39 12.24
C GLY A 452 28.42 -13.68 12.61
N GLU A 453 28.17 -14.13 13.83
CA GLU A 453 28.65 -15.38 14.40
C GLU A 453 27.48 -16.31 14.65
N VAL A 454 27.64 -17.59 14.29
CA VAL A 454 26.65 -18.63 14.58
C VAL A 454 26.64 -18.91 16.09
N LEU A 455 25.49 -18.79 16.73
CA LEU A 455 25.29 -19.18 18.13
C LEU A 455 24.69 -20.58 18.27
N GLU A 456 23.69 -20.86 17.44
CA GLU A 456 22.94 -22.11 17.47
C GLU A 456 22.60 -22.54 16.04
N VAL A 457 22.51 -23.85 15.82
CA VAL A 457 22.13 -24.43 14.54
C VAL A 457 20.93 -25.35 14.72
N GLY A 458 20.00 -25.29 13.77
CA GLY A 458 18.89 -26.22 13.70
C GLY A 458 19.36 -27.66 13.48
N THR A 459 18.53 -28.63 13.87
CA THR A 459 18.86 -30.06 13.82
C THR A 459 19.14 -30.63 12.43
N GLY A 460 18.78 -29.92 11.36
CA GLY A 460 19.04 -30.27 9.96
C GLY A 460 20.18 -29.48 9.32
N VAL A 461 20.92 -28.68 10.08
CA VAL A 461 22.09 -27.95 9.60
C VAL A 461 23.34 -28.82 9.73
N GLY A 462 23.98 -29.12 8.60
CA GLY A 462 25.17 -29.99 8.57
C GLY A 462 26.50 -29.26 8.33
N ASN A 463 26.45 -28.06 7.74
CA ASN A 463 27.65 -27.38 7.21
C ASN A 463 28.16 -26.23 8.11
N PHE A 464 27.56 -26.02 9.27
CA PHE A 464 27.88 -24.92 10.17
C PHE A 464 27.83 -25.38 11.62
N LYS A 465 28.62 -24.71 12.48
CA LYS A 465 28.64 -24.92 13.93
C LYS A 465 28.70 -23.59 14.68
N ALA A 466 28.37 -23.62 15.96
CA ALA A 466 28.51 -22.47 16.84
C ALA A 466 29.97 -21.94 16.81
N GLY A 467 30.13 -20.62 16.80
CA GLY A 467 31.40 -19.91 16.67
C GLY A 467 31.84 -19.63 15.23
N ASP A 468 31.21 -20.25 14.22
CA ASP A 468 31.53 -19.94 12.82
C ASP A 468 31.17 -18.48 12.50
N LYS A 469 32.09 -17.76 11.86
CA LYS A 469 31.82 -16.42 11.29
C LYS A 469 31.20 -16.59 9.91
N VAL A 470 30.12 -15.88 9.64
CA VAL A 470 29.34 -16.02 8.40
C VAL A 470 28.93 -14.70 7.78
N VAL A 471 28.69 -14.74 6.47
CA VAL A 471 27.94 -13.74 5.69
C VAL A 471 26.64 -14.41 5.25
N ALA A 472 25.51 -13.73 5.38
CA ALA A 472 24.22 -14.31 5.04
C ALA A 472 23.24 -13.28 4.48
N MET A 473 22.27 -13.79 3.72
CA MET A 473 21.12 -13.02 3.28
C MET A 473 19.84 -13.60 3.92
N LEU A 474 19.21 -12.80 4.78
CA LEU A 474 17.94 -13.11 5.41
C LEU A 474 16.80 -13.09 4.37
N SER A 475 15.72 -13.81 4.67
CA SER A 475 14.53 -13.80 3.82
C SER A 475 13.92 -12.41 3.77
N VAL A 476 13.61 -11.91 2.57
CA VAL A 476 12.85 -10.66 2.37
C VAL A 476 11.46 -10.72 3.04
N MET A 477 10.94 -11.92 3.30
CA MET A 477 9.68 -12.12 4.03
C MET A 477 9.84 -11.99 5.55
N GLY A 478 11.01 -12.33 6.09
CA GLY A 478 11.29 -12.37 7.53
C GLY A 478 12.05 -11.15 8.04
N GLY A 479 12.92 -10.56 7.22
CA GLY A 479 13.81 -9.49 7.65
C GLY A 479 14.72 -9.95 8.79
N GLY A 480 15.06 -9.03 9.69
CA GLY A 480 15.82 -9.31 10.92
C GLY A 480 17.20 -8.65 11.01
N GLY A 481 17.64 -7.94 9.97
CA GLY A 481 19.01 -7.40 9.94
C GLY A 481 19.27 -6.24 10.90
N LEU A 482 18.26 -5.44 11.22
CA LEU A 482 18.35 -4.36 12.22
C LEU A 482 18.02 -4.87 13.63
N ALA A 483 18.78 -5.86 14.08
CA ALA A 483 18.67 -6.51 15.38
C ALA A 483 20.04 -6.94 15.91
N GLU A 484 20.13 -7.32 17.19
CA GLU A 484 21.32 -7.96 17.75
C GLU A 484 21.43 -9.44 17.33
N TYR A 485 20.29 -10.08 17.05
CA TYR A 485 20.19 -11.50 16.69
C TYR A 485 19.19 -11.72 15.55
N ALA A 486 19.49 -12.67 14.66
CA ALA A 486 18.59 -13.05 13.57
C ALA A 486 18.69 -14.54 13.23
N VAL A 487 17.61 -15.10 12.67
CA VAL A 487 17.61 -16.46 12.12
C VAL A 487 17.74 -16.44 10.60
N VAL A 488 18.54 -17.34 10.06
CA VAL A 488 18.78 -17.43 8.60
C VAL A 488 18.86 -18.87 8.12
N LYS A 489 18.41 -19.13 6.90
CA LYS A 489 18.54 -20.45 6.28
C LYS A 489 19.99 -20.77 5.94
N GLN A 490 20.39 -22.02 6.17
CA GLN A 490 21.74 -22.49 5.80
C GLN A 490 22.05 -22.34 4.30
N SER A 491 21.04 -22.37 3.43
CA SER A 491 21.20 -22.26 1.96
C SER A 491 21.62 -20.86 1.48
N LEU A 492 21.48 -19.83 2.32
CA LEU A 492 21.86 -18.45 2.03
C LEU A 492 22.92 -17.92 3.01
N THR A 493 23.65 -18.83 3.64
CA THR A 493 24.71 -18.53 4.60
C THR A 493 26.02 -19.10 4.05
N ILE A 494 27.11 -18.34 4.15
CA ILE A 494 28.45 -18.76 3.72
C ILE A 494 29.45 -18.37 4.81
N LEU A 495 30.50 -19.18 4.99
CA LEU A 495 31.59 -18.85 5.89
C LEU A 495 32.24 -17.52 5.49
N ARG A 496 32.51 -16.68 6.48
CA ARG A 496 33.23 -15.42 6.32
C ARG A 496 34.72 -15.66 6.62
N PRO A 497 35.60 -15.55 5.62
CA PRO A 497 37.04 -15.62 5.84
C PRO A 497 37.51 -14.48 6.76
N ALA A 498 38.63 -14.69 7.47
CA ALA A 498 39.17 -13.69 8.40
C ALA A 498 39.60 -12.38 7.70
N GLU A 499 39.92 -12.46 6.40
CA GLU A 499 40.29 -11.32 5.56
C GLU A 499 39.08 -10.45 5.19
N VAL A 500 37.85 -10.97 5.33
CA VAL A 500 36.62 -10.24 5.01
C VAL A 500 35.98 -9.72 6.29
N SER A 501 35.96 -8.40 6.47
CA SER A 501 35.32 -7.79 7.64
C SER A 501 33.80 -8.03 7.63
N ALA A 502 33.15 -7.90 8.79
CA ALA A 502 31.71 -8.10 8.90
C ALA A 502 30.96 -7.07 8.05
N ALA A 503 31.43 -5.82 8.06
CA ALA A 503 30.87 -4.75 7.25
C ALA A 503 30.98 -5.01 5.75
N GLU A 504 32.13 -5.49 5.26
CA GLU A 504 32.30 -5.86 3.85
C GLU A 504 31.41 -7.04 3.47
N GLY A 505 31.38 -8.08 4.31
CA GLY A 505 30.52 -9.24 4.10
C GLY A 505 29.04 -8.87 4.04
N ALA A 506 28.53 -8.14 5.02
CA ALA A 506 27.15 -7.66 5.05
C ALA A 506 26.83 -6.77 3.85
N ALA A 507 27.78 -6.03 3.30
CA ALA A 507 27.55 -5.18 2.13
C ALA A 507 27.32 -5.95 0.82
N LEU A 508 27.60 -7.27 0.77
CA LEU A 508 27.55 -8.05 -0.47
C LEU A 508 26.16 -8.55 -0.86
N GLY A 509 25.25 -8.77 0.10
CA GLY A 509 23.97 -9.49 -0.07
C GLY A 509 23.15 -9.03 -1.28
N ILE A 510 22.15 -8.16 -1.09
CA ILE A 510 21.32 -7.67 -2.19
C ILE A 510 22.17 -6.99 -3.26
N ALA A 511 23.09 -6.10 -2.85
CA ALA A 511 23.77 -5.21 -3.77
C ALA A 511 24.73 -5.95 -4.72
N GLY A 512 25.60 -6.79 -4.17
CA GLY A 512 26.55 -7.59 -4.93
C GLY A 512 25.87 -8.68 -5.75
N LEU A 513 24.90 -9.40 -5.18
CA LEU A 513 24.15 -10.43 -5.92
C LEU A 513 23.37 -9.84 -7.09
N THR A 514 22.79 -8.65 -6.93
CA THR A 514 22.09 -7.96 -8.03
C THR A 514 23.05 -7.58 -9.14
N ALA A 515 24.21 -6.99 -8.82
CA ALA A 515 25.24 -6.67 -9.81
C ALA A 515 25.71 -7.94 -10.56
N HIS A 516 26.00 -9.01 -9.81
CA HIS A 516 26.43 -10.28 -10.36
C HIS A 516 25.40 -10.89 -11.32
N GLN A 517 24.12 -10.97 -10.94
CA GLN A 517 23.07 -11.52 -11.80
C GLN A 517 22.79 -10.64 -13.03
N ALA A 518 22.81 -9.32 -12.86
CA ALA A 518 22.61 -8.39 -13.97
C ALA A 518 23.67 -8.57 -15.05
N LEU A 519 24.94 -8.77 -14.66
CA LEU A 519 26.04 -8.98 -15.59
C LEU A 519 26.05 -10.40 -16.17
N THR A 520 25.98 -11.44 -15.33
CA THR A 520 26.20 -12.83 -15.76
C THR A 520 24.99 -13.44 -16.44
N GLN A 521 23.78 -13.20 -15.93
CA GLN A 521 22.56 -13.85 -16.43
C GLN A 521 21.87 -12.98 -17.47
N ALA A 522 21.62 -11.70 -17.16
CA ALA A 522 20.85 -10.82 -18.04
C ALA A 522 21.71 -10.26 -19.18
N ALA A 523 22.88 -9.67 -18.87
CA ALA A 523 23.81 -9.14 -19.88
C ALA A 523 24.73 -10.21 -20.49
N ARG A 524 24.78 -11.42 -19.93
CA ARG A 524 25.58 -12.57 -20.41
C ARG A 524 27.08 -12.23 -20.54
N VAL A 525 27.63 -11.53 -19.54
CA VAL A 525 29.06 -11.28 -19.42
C VAL A 525 29.72 -12.49 -18.76
N LYS A 526 30.81 -12.99 -19.35
CA LYS A 526 31.64 -14.01 -18.72
C LYS A 526 32.72 -13.31 -17.90
N LEU A 527 32.69 -13.49 -16.58
CA LEU A 527 33.59 -12.82 -15.64
C LEU A 527 35.02 -13.41 -15.63
N ASP A 528 35.27 -14.47 -16.39
CA ASP A 528 36.60 -15.08 -16.59
C ASP A 528 37.37 -14.43 -17.75
N GLY A 529 36.81 -13.39 -18.38
CA GLY A 529 37.41 -12.71 -19.53
C GLY A 529 37.29 -13.46 -20.87
N SER A 530 36.76 -14.69 -20.90
CA SER A 530 36.69 -15.52 -22.13
C SER A 530 35.57 -15.11 -23.10
N GLY A 531 34.75 -14.12 -22.73
CA GLY A 531 33.67 -13.59 -23.54
C GLY A 531 34.14 -12.66 -24.67
N PRO A 532 33.28 -12.41 -25.68
CA PRO A 532 33.54 -11.34 -26.65
C PRO A 532 33.53 -9.97 -25.94
N LEU A 533 34.25 -9.00 -26.52
CA LEU A 533 34.20 -7.62 -26.04
C LEU A 533 32.75 -7.11 -26.06
N LYS A 534 32.32 -6.53 -24.94
CA LYS A 534 31.01 -5.87 -24.82
C LYS A 534 31.15 -4.46 -24.29
N ASN A 535 30.38 -3.55 -24.86
CA ASN A 535 30.26 -2.18 -24.36
C ASN A 535 29.11 -2.10 -23.36
N ILE A 536 29.43 -1.81 -22.11
CA ILE A 536 28.48 -1.82 -20.99
C ILE A 536 28.36 -0.43 -20.40
N LEU A 537 27.13 0.08 -20.28
CA LEU A 537 26.83 1.27 -19.50
C LEU A 537 26.37 0.87 -18.10
N ILE A 538 26.91 1.51 -17.06
CA ILE A 538 26.47 1.33 -15.66
C ILE A 538 26.00 2.68 -15.12
N THR A 539 24.70 2.79 -14.85
CA THR A 539 24.14 4.03 -14.28
C THR A 539 24.22 4.05 -12.76
N ALA A 540 24.34 5.24 -12.17
CA ALA A 540 24.52 5.42 -10.72
C ALA A 540 25.67 4.55 -10.16
N ALA A 541 26.79 4.53 -10.88
CA ALA A 541 27.92 3.63 -10.69
C ALA A 541 28.62 3.78 -9.33
N SER A 542 28.48 4.90 -8.65
CA SER A 542 29.01 5.10 -7.30
C SER A 542 28.07 4.59 -6.18
N GLY A 543 26.86 4.15 -6.52
CA GLY A 543 25.85 3.73 -5.56
C GLY A 543 26.01 2.28 -5.09
N GLY A 544 25.06 1.82 -4.27
CA GLY A 544 25.10 0.50 -3.64
C GLY A 544 25.31 -0.68 -4.60
N VAL A 545 24.55 -0.77 -5.69
CA VAL A 545 24.76 -1.83 -6.70
C VAL A 545 25.84 -1.45 -7.72
N GLY A 546 25.87 -0.17 -8.11
CA GLY A 546 26.71 0.32 -9.20
C GLY A 546 28.21 0.06 -8.99
N HIS A 547 28.71 0.24 -7.77
CA HIS A 547 30.15 0.11 -7.52
C HIS A 547 30.63 -1.34 -7.64
N TYR A 548 29.78 -2.31 -7.31
CA TYR A 548 30.05 -3.73 -7.58
C TYR A 548 29.93 -4.04 -9.07
N ALA A 549 28.92 -3.48 -9.75
CA ALA A 549 28.71 -3.72 -11.18
C ALA A 549 29.92 -3.26 -12.02
N VAL A 550 30.54 -2.12 -11.70
CA VAL A 550 31.75 -1.64 -12.41
C VAL A 550 32.87 -2.67 -12.29
N GLN A 551 33.22 -3.05 -11.06
CA GLN A 551 34.33 -3.96 -10.79
C GLN A 551 34.10 -5.34 -11.40
N LEU A 552 32.88 -5.90 -11.23
CA LEU A 552 32.53 -7.20 -11.80
C LEU A 552 32.55 -7.15 -13.34
N ALA A 553 32.06 -6.08 -13.97
CA ALA A 553 32.12 -5.96 -15.43
C ALA A 553 33.58 -6.01 -15.93
N LYS A 554 34.52 -5.39 -15.20
CA LYS A 554 35.95 -5.38 -15.53
C LYS A 554 36.69 -6.70 -15.32
N LEU A 555 36.12 -7.66 -14.58
CA LEU A 555 36.64 -9.03 -14.60
C LEU A 555 36.35 -9.72 -15.95
N GLY A 556 35.28 -9.30 -16.64
CA GLY A 556 34.99 -9.74 -18.01
C GLY A 556 35.71 -8.90 -19.07
N ASN A 557 35.65 -9.37 -20.31
CA ASN A 557 36.13 -8.62 -21.47
C ASN A 557 35.13 -7.52 -21.84
N THR A 558 35.13 -6.42 -21.08
CA THR A 558 34.18 -5.30 -21.28
C THR A 558 34.85 -3.94 -21.30
N HIS A 559 34.25 -3.04 -22.07
CA HIS A 559 34.48 -1.60 -22.00
C HIS A 559 33.33 -0.97 -21.21
N VAL A 560 33.64 -0.34 -20.09
CA VAL A 560 32.68 0.15 -19.11
C VAL A 560 32.59 1.67 -19.17
N THR A 561 31.44 2.15 -19.63
CA THR A 561 31.02 3.54 -19.43
C THR A 561 30.16 3.60 -18.17
N ALA A 562 30.42 4.58 -17.31
CA ALA A 562 29.73 4.69 -16.02
C ALA A 562 29.14 6.08 -15.83
N THR A 563 27.95 6.19 -15.23
CA THR A 563 27.38 7.49 -14.83
C THR A 563 27.42 7.66 -13.32
N CYS A 564 27.86 8.82 -12.84
CA CYS A 564 27.83 9.20 -11.44
C CYS A 564 27.75 10.73 -11.32
N GLY A 565 27.66 11.28 -10.11
CA GLY A 565 27.78 12.73 -9.93
C GLY A 565 29.26 13.14 -9.96
N ALA A 566 29.56 14.38 -10.38
CA ALA A 566 30.93 14.89 -10.50
C ALA A 566 31.87 14.52 -9.34
N ARG A 567 31.39 14.59 -8.09
CA ARG A 567 32.18 14.28 -6.88
C ARG A 567 32.70 12.84 -6.79
N ASN A 568 32.12 11.90 -7.54
CA ASN A 568 32.43 10.47 -7.49
C ASN A 568 33.18 9.97 -8.73
N VAL A 569 33.59 10.87 -9.65
CA VAL A 569 34.24 10.49 -10.91
C VAL A 569 35.53 9.71 -10.66
N ASP A 570 36.41 10.22 -9.80
CA ASP A 570 37.70 9.58 -9.52
C ASP A 570 37.53 8.23 -8.80
N LEU A 571 36.54 8.14 -7.90
CA LEU A 571 36.17 6.88 -7.28
C LEU A 571 35.75 5.87 -8.36
N VAL A 572 34.82 6.21 -9.23
CA VAL A 572 34.29 5.29 -10.25
C VAL A 572 35.38 4.88 -11.25
N LYS A 573 36.30 5.77 -11.61
CA LYS A 573 37.50 5.43 -12.39
C LYS A 573 38.40 4.45 -11.65
N SER A 574 38.65 4.68 -10.35
CA SER A 574 39.49 3.77 -9.54
C SER A 574 38.88 2.37 -9.37
N LEU A 575 37.56 2.23 -9.53
CA LEU A 575 36.85 0.95 -9.55
C LEU A 575 36.94 0.24 -10.91
N GLY A 576 37.47 0.90 -11.95
CA GLY A 576 37.77 0.31 -13.24
C GLY A 576 36.92 0.81 -14.42
N ALA A 577 36.11 1.86 -14.26
CA ALA A 577 35.39 2.44 -15.40
C ALA A 577 36.37 3.04 -16.43
N ASP A 578 36.19 2.69 -17.70
CA ASP A 578 37.00 3.20 -18.81
C ASP A 578 36.58 4.63 -19.19
N GLU A 579 35.27 4.90 -19.13
CA GLU A 579 34.67 6.22 -19.34
C GLU A 579 33.74 6.57 -18.18
N VAL A 580 33.72 7.85 -17.77
CA VAL A 580 32.79 8.32 -16.73
C VAL A 580 32.08 9.58 -17.20
N LEU A 581 30.75 9.57 -17.08
CA LEU A 581 29.85 10.66 -17.40
C LEU A 581 29.25 11.24 -16.11
N ASP A 582 29.33 12.57 -15.96
CA ASP A 582 28.52 13.24 -14.95
C ASP A 582 27.07 13.34 -15.45
N TYR A 583 26.14 12.69 -14.76
CA TYR A 583 24.73 12.65 -15.17
C TYR A 583 24.06 14.04 -15.20
N LYS A 584 24.67 15.07 -14.60
CA LYS A 584 24.18 16.45 -14.64
C LYS A 584 24.59 17.21 -15.91
N THR A 585 25.52 16.68 -16.70
CA THR A 585 25.94 17.28 -17.97
C THR A 585 24.99 16.85 -19.11
N PRO A 586 24.91 17.61 -20.22
CA PRO A 586 24.06 17.23 -21.35
C PRO A 586 24.38 15.83 -21.90
N ASP A 587 25.66 15.49 -22.05
CA ASP A 587 26.07 14.17 -22.54
C ASP A 587 25.75 13.06 -21.55
N GLY A 588 25.94 13.31 -20.25
CA GLY A 588 25.57 12.36 -19.19
C GLY A 588 24.06 12.16 -19.08
N ALA A 589 23.25 13.21 -19.20
CA ALA A 589 21.80 13.12 -19.23
C ALA A 589 21.28 12.38 -20.48
N ALA A 590 21.98 12.53 -21.61
CA ALA A 590 21.71 11.81 -22.85
C ALA A 590 22.29 10.39 -22.88
N LEU A 591 23.06 9.99 -21.86
CA LEU A 591 23.78 8.71 -21.77
C LEU A 591 24.73 8.46 -22.97
N LYS A 592 25.23 9.51 -23.60
CA LYS A 592 26.07 9.40 -24.80
C LYS A 592 27.50 9.06 -24.41
N SER A 593 28.01 7.91 -24.87
CA SER A 593 29.40 7.52 -24.61
C SER A 593 30.36 8.56 -25.24
N PRO A 594 31.42 8.98 -24.51
CA PRO A 594 32.48 9.83 -25.04
C PRO A 594 33.14 9.29 -26.31
N SER A 595 33.37 7.97 -26.42
CA SER A 595 33.89 7.33 -27.63
C SER A 595 32.86 7.16 -28.76
N GLY A 596 31.59 7.52 -28.53
CA GLY A 596 30.50 7.38 -29.49
C GLY A 596 30.02 5.94 -29.68
N GLN A 597 30.58 4.98 -28.94
CA GLN A 597 30.20 3.57 -29.03
C GLN A 597 28.79 3.34 -28.47
N LYS A 598 28.07 2.39 -29.08
CA LYS A 598 26.75 1.98 -28.63
C LYS A 598 26.87 0.84 -27.61
N TYR A 599 25.94 0.79 -26.66
CA TYR A 599 25.99 -0.19 -25.58
C TYR A 599 25.29 -1.49 -25.96
N ASP A 600 25.95 -2.61 -25.70
CA ASP A 600 25.39 -3.95 -25.82
C ASP A 600 24.50 -4.29 -24.63
N ALA A 601 24.83 -3.75 -23.46
CA ALA A 601 23.94 -3.78 -22.31
C ALA A 601 24.09 -2.53 -21.44
N VAL A 602 23.00 -2.17 -20.76
CA VAL A 602 22.97 -1.13 -19.74
C VAL A 602 22.55 -1.78 -18.43
N ILE A 603 23.37 -1.68 -17.38
CA ILE A 603 22.99 -2.03 -16.02
C ILE A 603 22.41 -0.79 -15.35
N HIS A 604 21.08 -0.74 -15.28
CA HIS A 604 20.36 0.45 -14.85
C HIS A 604 20.09 0.44 -13.34
N CYS A 605 20.97 1.09 -12.56
CA CYS A 605 20.83 1.22 -11.10
C CYS A 605 20.17 2.54 -10.66
N ALA A 606 20.11 3.54 -11.55
CA ALA A 606 19.46 4.82 -11.26
C ALA A 606 17.93 4.69 -11.27
N THR A 607 17.23 5.64 -10.66
CA THR A 607 15.77 5.70 -10.74
C THR A 607 15.32 6.61 -11.87
N TYR A 608 14.32 6.17 -12.64
CA TYR A 608 13.55 7.00 -13.58
C TYR A 608 14.38 7.62 -14.72
N ILE A 609 14.83 6.79 -15.65
CA ILE A 609 15.30 7.23 -16.98
C ILE A 609 14.33 6.66 -18.03
N PRO A 610 13.74 7.50 -18.91
CA PRO A 610 12.78 7.02 -19.89
C PRO A 610 13.46 6.18 -20.98
N TRP A 611 12.71 5.23 -21.55
CA TRP A 611 13.18 4.37 -22.64
C TRP A 611 13.78 5.15 -23.82
N SER A 612 13.20 6.31 -24.15
CA SER A 612 13.66 7.20 -25.22
C SER A 612 15.09 7.73 -25.03
N THR A 613 15.60 7.75 -23.80
CA THR A 613 17.01 8.11 -23.52
C THR A 613 17.94 6.93 -23.78
N PHE A 614 17.50 5.70 -23.51
CA PHE A 614 18.34 4.51 -23.72
C PHE A 614 18.39 4.10 -25.19
N GLU A 615 17.24 4.04 -25.86
CA GLU A 615 17.10 3.44 -27.18
C GLU A 615 18.09 3.96 -28.23
N PRO A 616 18.37 5.27 -28.36
CA PRO A 616 19.33 5.79 -29.31
C PRO A 616 20.77 5.34 -29.04
N ASN A 617 21.09 4.98 -27.80
CA ASN A 617 22.43 4.61 -27.34
C ASN A 617 22.69 3.10 -27.34
N LEU A 618 21.67 2.28 -27.54
CA LEU A 618 21.80 0.82 -27.62
C LEU A 618 22.32 0.36 -28.98
N SER A 619 23.14 -0.69 -28.97
CA SER A 619 23.53 -1.44 -30.16
C SER A 619 22.30 -2.14 -30.78
N ALA A 620 22.44 -2.74 -31.96
CA ALA A 620 21.31 -3.30 -32.72
C ALA A 620 20.50 -4.36 -31.94
N LYS A 621 21.12 -5.01 -30.94
CA LYS A 621 20.49 -6.00 -30.04
C LYS A 621 20.67 -5.62 -28.56
N GLY A 622 20.95 -4.35 -28.29
CA GLY A 622 21.28 -3.88 -26.95
C GLY A 622 20.12 -4.00 -25.98
N LYS A 623 20.43 -4.23 -24.70
CA LYS A 623 19.44 -4.39 -23.64
C LYS A 623 19.66 -3.42 -22.48
N VAL A 624 18.58 -2.97 -21.87
CA VAL A 624 18.62 -2.28 -20.58
C VAL A 624 18.14 -3.25 -19.51
N ILE A 625 18.96 -3.53 -18.51
CA ILE A 625 18.64 -4.40 -17.39
C ILE A 625 18.25 -3.47 -16.24
N ASP A 626 16.94 -3.36 -15.98
CA ASP A 626 16.38 -2.45 -14.99
C ASP A 626 16.30 -3.14 -13.63
N LEU A 627 17.07 -2.62 -12.66
CA LEU A 627 17.17 -3.15 -11.31
C LEU A 627 16.08 -2.63 -10.37
N THR A 628 15.35 -1.60 -10.80
CA THR A 628 14.26 -1.00 -10.03
C THR A 628 12.99 -0.89 -10.88
N PRO A 629 12.51 -2.01 -11.44
CA PRO A 629 11.48 -1.98 -12.45
C PRO A 629 10.18 -1.36 -11.92
N LEU A 630 9.67 -0.40 -12.67
CA LEU A 630 8.35 0.20 -12.45
C LEU A 630 7.30 -0.57 -13.28
N PRO A 631 6.00 -0.39 -13.01
CA PRO A 631 4.94 -0.98 -13.85
C PRO A 631 5.14 -0.67 -15.35
N SER A 632 5.61 0.53 -15.69
CA SER A 632 5.97 0.91 -17.06
C SER A 632 7.09 0.06 -17.66
N THR A 633 8.08 -0.35 -16.85
CA THR A 633 9.17 -1.25 -17.28
C THR A 633 8.60 -2.60 -17.70
N PHE A 634 7.70 -3.18 -16.91
CA PHE A 634 7.05 -4.45 -17.25
C PHE A 634 6.17 -4.33 -18.50
N CYS A 635 5.40 -3.25 -18.63
CA CYS A 635 4.60 -2.98 -19.84
C CYS A 635 5.47 -2.85 -21.09
N ASN A 636 6.58 -2.09 -21.01
CA ASN A 636 7.52 -1.93 -22.11
C ASN A 636 8.17 -3.27 -22.50
N TYR A 637 8.60 -4.06 -21.51
CA TYR A 637 9.16 -5.38 -21.76
C TYR A 637 8.17 -6.31 -22.46
N ALA A 638 6.93 -6.39 -21.96
CA ALA A 638 5.88 -7.21 -22.56
C ALA A 638 5.58 -6.77 -24.00
N MET A 639 5.46 -5.46 -24.24
CA MET A 639 5.23 -4.90 -25.57
C MET A 639 6.40 -5.20 -26.52
N GLN A 640 7.65 -5.04 -26.06
CA GLN A 640 8.85 -5.31 -26.86
C GLN A 640 9.00 -6.80 -27.19
N LYS A 641 8.59 -7.70 -26.30
CA LYS A 641 8.53 -9.14 -26.58
C LYS A 641 7.46 -9.46 -27.61
N LEU A 642 6.27 -8.90 -27.46
CA LEU A 642 5.15 -9.11 -28.37
C LEU A 642 5.46 -8.58 -29.80
N THR A 643 6.17 -7.46 -29.89
CA THR A 643 6.56 -6.83 -31.15
C THR A 643 7.90 -7.35 -31.70
N PHE A 644 8.52 -8.34 -31.05
CA PHE A 644 9.83 -8.90 -31.41
C PHE A 644 10.94 -7.84 -31.55
N SER A 645 10.86 -6.76 -30.77
CA SER A 645 11.87 -5.71 -30.76
C SER A 645 13.25 -6.28 -30.42
N LYS A 646 14.25 -5.94 -31.23
CA LYS A 646 15.65 -6.36 -31.02
C LYS A 646 16.29 -5.63 -29.84
N LYS A 647 15.85 -4.40 -29.55
CA LYS A 647 16.24 -3.61 -28.37
C LYS A 647 15.19 -3.79 -27.27
N GLN A 648 15.64 -4.10 -26.05
CA GLN A 648 14.71 -4.45 -24.96
C GLN A 648 15.09 -3.76 -23.65
N ILE A 649 14.09 -3.42 -22.83
CA ILE A 649 14.25 -3.13 -21.40
C ILE A 649 13.73 -4.31 -20.61
N GLU A 650 14.62 -5.01 -19.91
CA GLU A 650 14.38 -6.26 -19.21
C GLU A 650 14.38 -6.00 -17.69
N PRO A 651 13.25 -6.23 -16.99
CA PRO A 651 13.19 -6.07 -15.54
C PRO A 651 13.98 -7.21 -14.86
N LEU A 652 14.85 -6.87 -13.91
CA LEU A 652 15.55 -7.86 -13.09
C LEU A 652 14.95 -7.92 -11.69
N LEU A 653 14.45 -9.11 -11.32
CA LEU A 653 14.11 -9.47 -9.95
C LEU A 653 15.16 -10.46 -9.45
N MET A 654 16.02 -10.01 -8.54
CA MET A 654 17.16 -10.81 -8.05
C MET A 654 16.69 -12.02 -7.24
N VAL A 655 17.21 -13.19 -7.56
CA VAL A 655 16.94 -14.45 -6.83
C VAL A 655 18.22 -14.88 -6.11
N PRO A 656 18.26 -14.85 -4.77
CA PRO A 656 19.49 -15.10 -4.04
C PRO A 656 19.89 -16.58 -4.12
N LYS A 657 21.20 -16.84 -4.25
CA LYS A 657 21.81 -18.18 -4.21
C LYS A 657 23.11 -18.12 -3.41
N GLY A 658 23.29 -19.04 -2.46
CA GLY A 658 24.50 -19.11 -1.63
C GLY A 658 25.80 -19.21 -2.45
N GLU A 659 25.80 -19.97 -3.54
CA GLU A 659 26.94 -20.12 -4.45
C GLU A 659 27.42 -18.78 -5.04
N ASN A 660 26.50 -17.90 -5.41
CA ASN A 660 26.84 -16.58 -5.94
C ASN A 660 27.38 -15.67 -4.83
N LEU A 661 26.88 -15.80 -3.60
CA LEU A 661 27.37 -15.04 -2.46
C LEU A 661 28.78 -15.49 -2.07
N ASP A 662 29.04 -16.80 -2.07
CA ASP A 662 30.37 -17.40 -1.86
C ASP A 662 31.38 -16.92 -2.91
N PHE A 663 30.97 -16.88 -4.17
CA PHE A 663 31.79 -16.30 -5.24
C PHE A 663 32.20 -14.85 -4.95
N LEU A 664 31.25 -14.01 -4.52
CA LEU A 664 31.53 -12.61 -4.18
C LEU A 664 32.44 -12.49 -2.95
N VAL A 665 32.21 -13.29 -1.91
CA VAL A 665 33.07 -13.33 -0.71
C VAL A 665 34.50 -13.71 -1.07
N LYS A 666 34.69 -14.69 -1.97
CA LYS A 666 36.02 -15.08 -2.48
C LYS A 666 36.69 -13.95 -3.23
N LEU A 667 35.97 -13.21 -4.07
CA LEU A 667 36.54 -12.05 -4.76
C LEU A 667 36.98 -10.94 -3.79
N VAL A 668 36.22 -10.70 -2.72
CA VAL A 668 36.62 -9.74 -1.67
C VAL A 668 37.86 -10.24 -0.94
N LYS A 669 37.89 -11.52 -0.55
CA LYS A 669 39.06 -12.16 0.07
C LYS A 669 40.32 -12.01 -0.79
N GLU A 670 40.20 -12.21 -2.09
CA GLU A 670 41.31 -12.11 -3.05
C GLU A 670 41.68 -10.66 -3.41
N GLY A 671 40.97 -9.66 -2.87
CA GLY A 671 41.17 -8.25 -3.21
C GLY A 671 40.74 -7.87 -4.64
N LYS A 672 40.06 -8.78 -5.35
CA LYS A 672 39.56 -8.56 -6.73
C LYS A 672 38.23 -7.79 -6.75
N LEU A 673 37.54 -7.71 -5.62
CA LEU A 673 36.32 -6.92 -5.45
C LEU A 673 36.43 -6.11 -4.17
N LYS A 674 36.30 -4.78 -4.28
CA LYS A 674 36.32 -3.86 -3.16
C LYS A 674 34.91 -3.40 -2.82
N THR A 675 34.50 -3.57 -1.57
CA THR A 675 33.28 -2.96 -1.06
C THR A 675 33.53 -1.48 -0.77
N VAL A 676 32.71 -0.59 -1.34
CA VAL A 676 32.71 0.82 -0.98
C VAL A 676 31.70 1.04 0.13
N ILE A 677 32.17 1.43 1.32
CA ILE A 677 31.32 1.77 2.46
C ILE A 677 31.22 3.29 2.54
N ASP A 678 29.99 3.81 2.46
CA ASP A 678 29.69 5.24 2.58
C ASP A 678 29.78 5.69 4.05
N SER A 679 29.17 4.91 4.94
CA SER A 679 29.11 5.21 6.37
C SER A 679 28.78 3.97 7.20
N LYS A 680 29.20 4.02 8.46
CA LYS A 680 28.89 3.05 9.49
C LYS A 680 28.14 3.74 10.62
N HIS A 681 27.12 3.09 11.14
CA HIS A 681 26.29 3.60 12.22
C HIS A 681 26.12 2.53 13.29
N PRO A 682 26.12 2.88 14.59
CA PRO A 682 25.73 1.93 15.62
C PRO A 682 24.24 1.58 15.46
N LEU A 683 23.84 0.39 15.87
CA LEU A 683 22.45 -0.07 15.85
C LEU A 683 21.57 0.91 16.63
N SER A 684 22.07 1.47 17.74
CA SER A 684 21.37 2.53 18.49
C SER A 684 21.07 3.82 17.72
N LYS A 685 21.56 3.97 16.49
CA LYS A 685 21.33 5.09 15.57
C LYS A 685 20.93 4.60 14.17
N ALA A 686 20.26 3.45 14.08
CA ALA A 686 19.86 2.90 12.79
C ALA A 686 18.98 3.86 11.99
N GLU A 687 18.26 4.79 12.64
CA GLU A 687 17.46 5.85 12.04
C GLU A 687 18.30 6.80 11.16
N ASP A 688 19.53 7.13 11.56
CA ASP A 688 20.44 7.97 10.78
C ASP A 688 20.88 7.24 9.51
N ALA A 689 21.23 5.95 9.67
CA ALA A 689 21.58 5.07 8.56
C ALA A 689 20.40 4.91 7.58
N TRP A 690 19.18 4.81 8.11
CA TRP A 690 17.94 4.69 7.36
C TRP A 690 17.62 5.96 6.56
N ALA A 691 17.68 7.12 7.23
CA ALA A 691 17.48 8.44 6.61
C ALA A 691 18.49 8.67 5.48
N LYS A 692 19.77 8.33 5.70
CA LYS A 692 20.81 8.44 4.68
C LYS A 692 20.55 7.54 3.46
N SER A 693 20.03 6.33 3.66
CA SER A 693 19.64 5.46 2.56
C SER A 693 18.48 6.03 1.73
N MET A 694 17.53 6.71 2.38
CA MET A 694 16.38 7.34 1.73
C MET A 694 16.74 8.60 0.94
N ASP A 695 17.77 9.34 1.36
CA ASP A 695 18.28 10.53 0.65
C ASP A 695 18.81 10.19 -0.76
N GLY A 696 19.17 8.92 -1.00
CA GLY A 696 19.52 8.44 -2.35
C GLY A 696 20.89 8.90 -2.86
N HIS A 697 21.70 9.54 -2.01
CA HIS A 697 22.99 10.11 -2.37
C HIS A 697 24.20 9.41 -1.75
N ALA A 698 24.01 8.23 -1.15
CA ALA A 698 25.11 7.44 -0.59
C ALA A 698 26.14 7.00 -1.65
N THR A 699 27.41 7.12 -1.32
CA THR A 699 28.54 6.65 -2.14
C THR A 699 28.95 5.25 -1.66
N GLY A 700 28.28 4.22 -2.17
CA GLY A 700 28.47 2.83 -1.77
C GLY A 700 27.38 2.34 -0.81
N LYS A 701 27.79 1.57 0.21
CA LYS A 701 26.91 0.86 1.15
C LYS A 701 26.91 1.51 2.53
N ILE A 702 25.73 1.51 3.16
CA ILE A 702 25.51 2.01 4.52
C ILE A 702 25.43 0.80 5.45
N ILE A 703 26.27 0.79 6.48
CA ILE A 703 26.42 -0.32 7.41
C ILE A 703 25.88 0.08 8.78
N VAL A 704 25.22 -0.87 9.44
CA VAL A 704 24.78 -0.79 10.83
C VAL A 704 25.49 -1.88 11.63
N GLU A 705 26.10 -1.53 12.76
CA GLU A 705 26.85 -2.44 13.64
C GLU A 705 26.22 -2.42 15.05
N PRO A 706 25.99 -3.56 15.73
CA PRO A 706 25.32 -3.62 17.04
C PRO A 706 25.91 -2.76 18.16
#